data_AF-A0A1G7BQR7-F1
#
_entry.id   AF-A0A1G7BQR7-F1
#
_cell.length_a   1.000
_cell.length_b   1.000
_cell.length_c   1.000
_cell.angle_alpha   90.00
_cell.angle_beta   90.00
_cell.angle_gamma   90.00
#
_symmetry.space_group_name_H-M   'P 1'
#
loop_
_entity.id
_entity.type
_entity.pdbx_description
1 polymer ?
#
loop_
_entity_poly.entity_id
_entity_poly.type
_entity_poly.pdbx_seq_one_letter_code
_entity_poly.pdbx_strand_id
1 'polypeptide(L)'
;MKSIISLSRRQKSSILMAIDLMLVPLSFCLALVLLNEGTALLPLLRAHALEQPLLIAEAGVLSGLLGLSRIKLREYQGEAVVRSAILASALAITSAVQSDLAAVEQSPGLHVVFGLLYFTAFFFTRLALTRILTAIYRNSRTLSRVAIYGAGRTGMALARELRNSDDFVVCAFLDDNATLAGMTMNGVPIHSGVHAARVIEQYKINQVILAMPSVSSDKQTFLSQRLEKLGLQVHSLPAFTQIHGGQELLDLMRPAGTAGLLCRDPLNHELTAGRNAYRDANVLISGAGGSIGLELCRQVVVCRPKTLVLYELSELALYNAEAEMRLLAEATGVEIVAVLGTIADRVQVMQVLDRHGIDIVLHAAAYKHVPLVEINARAGMANNVLGTAVLARAAREAQVKRFVLVSTDKAVRPGNLMGASKRLAELIVQDLAARPGRTVFSIVRFGNVLGSSGSVVPLFQEQIARGGPVTLTDERVTRYFMTIQEASRLVLLAGSFAEGGEVFVLDMGKPVKIIDLARRLIETSGFTVRDANTPDGDIEIVTTGLRPGEKLHEELMVRKGAQTTAHPKIISVREDHLSELATAAALRDLREAIDRGSETDVIAVVARAVPEYAPQSLPASALQCQVVQAQRNERAADLPAE
;
A
#
# COMPACT_ATOMS: atom_id res chain seq x y z
N MET A 1 22.67 1.24 -32.13
CA MET A 1 22.26 1.88 -30.85
C MET A 1 22.60 1.09 -29.59
N LYS A 2 22.34 -0.24 -29.51
CA LYS A 2 22.73 -1.08 -28.34
C LYS A 2 24.23 -0.96 -27.94
N SER A 3 25.12 -0.78 -28.92
CA SER A 3 26.58 -0.68 -28.73
C SER A 3 27.07 0.54 -27.92
N ILE A 4 26.40 1.70 -27.99
CA ILE A 4 26.82 2.92 -27.26
C ILE A 4 26.46 2.84 -25.77
N ILE A 5 25.35 2.16 -25.46
CA ILE A 5 24.83 2.03 -24.10
C ILE A 5 25.69 1.04 -23.30
N SER A 6 26.19 -0.02 -23.97
CA SER A 6 27.09 -1.04 -23.40
C SER A 6 28.54 -0.60 -23.19
N LEU A 7 28.91 0.63 -23.56
CA LEU A 7 30.26 1.13 -23.33
C LEU A 7 30.52 1.31 -21.82
N SER A 8 31.65 0.80 -21.38
CA SER A 8 32.17 0.97 -20.02
C SER A 8 32.41 2.46 -19.71
N ARG A 9 32.44 2.80 -18.40
CA ARG A 9 32.73 4.18 -17.95
C ARG A 9 34.07 4.68 -18.50
N ARG A 10 35.07 3.80 -18.60
CA ARG A 10 36.38 4.12 -19.19
C ARG A 10 36.27 4.45 -20.67
N GLN A 11 35.56 3.63 -21.46
CA GLN A 11 35.34 3.90 -22.89
C GLN A 11 34.59 5.22 -23.13
N LYS A 12 33.55 5.51 -22.35
CA LYS A 12 32.80 6.78 -22.44
C LYS A 12 33.68 7.98 -22.12
N SER A 13 34.51 7.88 -21.09
CA SER A 13 35.46 8.92 -20.70
C SER A 13 36.54 9.14 -21.77
N SER A 14 37.07 8.07 -22.37
CA SER A 14 38.04 8.16 -23.47
C SER A 14 37.46 8.80 -24.73
N ILE A 15 36.19 8.51 -25.07
CA ILE A 15 35.52 9.14 -26.21
C ILE A 15 35.34 10.64 -25.98
N LEU A 16 34.89 11.05 -24.79
CA LEU A 16 34.75 12.46 -24.45
C LEU A 16 36.09 13.19 -24.48
N MET A 17 37.14 12.57 -23.92
CA MET A 17 38.50 13.11 -23.99
C MET A 17 38.96 13.28 -25.44
N ALA A 18 38.75 12.30 -26.30
CA ALA A 18 39.15 12.39 -27.71
C ALA A 18 38.44 13.55 -28.43
N ILE A 19 37.14 13.73 -28.18
CA ILE A 19 36.36 14.86 -28.73
C ILE A 19 36.93 16.19 -28.22
N ASP A 20 37.15 16.32 -26.91
CA ASP A 20 37.67 17.55 -26.31
C ASP A 20 39.06 17.93 -26.85
N LEU A 21 39.91 16.94 -27.11
CA LEU A 21 41.25 17.14 -27.69
C LEU A 21 41.20 17.55 -29.17
N MET A 22 40.24 17.03 -29.95
CA MET A 22 40.07 17.43 -31.35
C MET A 22 39.63 18.88 -31.51
N LEU A 23 38.97 19.46 -30.49
CA LEU A 23 38.56 20.86 -30.52
C LEU A 23 39.76 21.83 -30.44
N VAL A 24 40.88 21.42 -29.84
CA VAL A 24 42.07 22.27 -29.70
C VAL A 24 42.61 22.75 -31.06
N PRO A 25 43.01 21.86 -31.98
CA PRO A 25 43.52 22.30 -33.29
C PRO A 25 42.43 22.95 -34.15
N LEU A 26 41.17 22.53 -34.01
CA LEU A 26 40.07 23.13 -34.76
C LEU A 26 39.84 24.59 -34.38
N SER A 27 39.78 24.88 -33.08
CA SER A 27 39.60 26.24 -32.55
C SER A 27 40.80 27.12 -32.84
N PHE A 28 42.02 26.60 -32.80
CA PHE A 28 43.23 27.36 -33.11
C PHE A 28 43.32 27.73 -34.60
N CYS A 29 43.08 26.76 -35.49
CA CYS A 29 43.03 27.02 -36.93
C CYS A 29 41.95 28.05 -37.28
N LEU A 30 40.78 27.96 -36.65
CA LEU A 30 39.69 28.92 -36.86
C LEU A 30 40.07 30.33 -36.38
N ALA A 31 40.77 30.44 -35.24
CA ALA A 31 41.27 31.72 -34.75
C ALA A 31 42.29 32.35 -35.72
N LEU A 32 43.20 31.54 -36.28
CA LEU A 32 44.17 31.99 -37.29
C LEU A 32 43.48 32.52 -38.55
N VAL A 33 42.47 31.80 -39.07
CA VAL A 33 41.71 32.21 -40.26
C VAL A 33 40.95 33.51 -40.03
N LEU A 34 40.35 33.68 -38.85
CA LEU A 34 39.53 34.86 -38.54
C LEU A 34 40.34 36.14 -38.34
N LEU A 35 41.60 36.04 -37.91
CA LEU A 35 42.42 37.21 -37.57
C LEU A 35 43.50 37.55 -38.60
N ASN A 36 43.78 36.64 -39.54
CA ASN A 36 44.79 36.84 -40.58
C ASN A 36 44.16 36.85 -41.98
N GLU A 37 43.27 37.81 -42.25
CA GLU A 37 42.66 37.98 -43.57
C GLU A 37 43.73 38.22 -44.65
N GLY A 38 43.71 37.40 -45.72
CA GLY A 38 44.55 37.60 -46.90
C GLY A 38 45.92 36.91 -46.91
N THR A 39 46.32 36.20 -45.84
CA THR A 39 47.54 35.39 -45.82
C THR A 39 47.26 33.93 -46.16
N ALA A 40 48.20 33.24 -46.82
CA ALA A 40 48.07 31.82 -47.10
C ALA A 40 48.11 31.01 -45.78
N LEU A 41 47.12 30.15 -45.57
CA LEU A 41 46.97 29.35 -44.33
C LEU A 41 48.14 28.37 -44.10
N LEU A 42 48.72 27.83 -45.18
CA LEU A 42 49.79 26.82 -45.12
C LEU A 42 51.07 27.31 -44.43
N PRO A 43 51.62 28.49 -44.76
CA PRO A 43 52.72 29.11 -44.01
C PRO A 43 52.45 29.31 -42.52
N LEU A 44 51.26 29.80 -42.15
CA LEU A 44 50.88 30.03 -40.76
C LEU A 44 50.78 28.72 -39.96
N LEU A 45 50.15 27.69 -40.54
CA LEU A 45 50.08 26.37 -39.92
C LEU A 45 51.46 25.73 -39.74
N ARG A 46 52.41 25.98 -40.65
CA ARG A 46 53.79 25.52 -40.50
C ARG A 46 54.53 26.25 -39.38
N ALA A 47 54.29 27.55 -39.21
CA ALA A 47 54.89 28.33 -38.13
C ALA A 47 54.45 27.82 -36.75
N HIS A 48 53.17 27.42 -36.60
CA HIS A 48 52.62 26.91 -35.35
C HIS A 48 52.58 25.36 -35.26
N ALA A 49 53.32 24.65 -36.12
CA ALA A 49 53.26 23.19 -36.20
C ALA A 49 53.73 22.49 -34.91
N LEU A 50 54.65 23.12 -34.16
CA LEU A 50 55.18 22.60 -32.90
C LEU A 50 54.32 22.97 -31.68
N GLU A 51 53.47 24.00 -31.78
CA GLU A 51 52.60 24.46 -30.69
C GLU A 51 51.40 23.52 -30.51
N GLN A 52 50.86 23.00 -31.61
CA GLN A 52 49.65 22.16 -31.60
C GLN A 52 49.78 20.88 -30.74
N PRO A 53 50.83 20.07 -30.88
CA PRO A 53 50.99 18.86 -30.06
C PRO A 53 51.09 19.19 -28.56
N LEU A 54 51.73 20.31 -28.21
CA LEU A 54 51.91 20.73 -26.82
C LEU A 54 50.60 21.18 -26.19
N LEU A 55 49.79 21.97 -26.92
CA LEU A 55 48.45 22.38 -26.48
C LEU A 55 47.49 21.19 -26.34
N ILE A 56 47.58 20.20 -27.24
CA ILE A 56 46.79 18.96 -27.15
C ILE A 56 47.20 18.14 -25.92
N ALA A 57 48.51 18.02 -25.65
CA ALA A 57 49.01 17.32 -24.47
C ALA A 57 48.58 18.00 -23.17
N GLU A 58 48.72 19.32 -23.09
CA GLU A 58 48.25 20.14 -21.97
C GLU A 58 46.73 19.98 -21.75
N ALA A 59 45.94 20.09 -22.83
CA ALA A 59 44.48 19.92 -22.75
C ALA A 59 44.10 18.54 -22.18
N GLY A 60 44.82 17.49 -22.55
CA GLY A 60 44.60 16.13 -22.05
C GLY A 60 44.90 16.00 -20.55
N VAL A 61 46.03 16.57 -20.12
CA VAL A 61 46.44 16.57 -18.69
C VAL A 61 45.46 17.38 -17.85
N LEU A 62 45.17 18.63 -18.25
CA LEU A 62 44.28 19.52 -17.51
C LEU A 62 42.84 19.01 -17.50
N SER A 63 42.32 18.49 -18.63
CA SER A 63 41.00 17.86 -18.67
C SER A 63 40.92 16.63 -17.76
N GLY A 64 42.01 15.87 -17.64
CA GLY A 64 42.15 14.76 -16.71
C GLY A 64 42.13 15.20 -15.24
N LEU A 65 42.91 16.23 -14.88
CA LEU A 65 43.01 16.79 -13.53
C LEU A 65 41.70 17.46 -13.08
N LEU A 66 41.07 18.22 -13.97
CA LEU A 66 39.77 18.88 -13.72
C LEU A 66 38.60 17.89 -13.73
N GLY A 67 38.84 16.65 -14.16
CA GLY A 67 37.84 15.58 -14.22
C GLY A 67 36.75 15.81 -15.26
N LEU A 68 36.97 16.67 -16.27
CA LEU A 68 35.95 17.08 -17.26
C LEU A 68 35.42 15.90 -18.08
N SER A 69 36.26 14.92 -18.36
CA SER A 69 35.91 13.67 -19.05
C SER A 69 35.19 12.65 -18.15
N ARG A 70 35.11 12.89 -16.83
CA ARG A 70 34.42 12.03 -15.85
C ARG A 70 33.05 12.59 -15.45
N ILE A 71 32.79 13.87 -15.71
CA ILE A 71 31.49 14.51 -15.48
C ILE A 71 30.45 13.89 -16.41
N LYS A 72 29.32 13.45 -15.86
CA LYS A 72 28.22 12.93 -16.68
C LYS A 72 27.66 14.06 -17.54
N LEU A 73 27.35 13.78 -18.80
CA LEU A 73 26.79 14.79 -19.73
C LEU A 73 25.52 15.49 -19.19
N ARG A 74 24.68 14.78 -18.43
CA ARG A 74 23.47 15.36 -17.78
C ARG A 74 23.77 16.29 -16.61
N GLU A 75 24.97 16.21 -16.03
CA GLU A 75 25.41 17.01 -14.88
C GLU A 75 26.29 18.20 -15.33
N TYR A 76 26.40 18.47 -16.64
CA TYR A 76 27.15 19.61 -17.17
C TYR A 76 26.39 20.93 -16.95
N GLN A 77 26.48 21.45 -15.72
CA GLN A 77 25.91 22.72 -15.26
C GLN A 77 26.77 23.30 -14.14
N GLY A 78 26.66 24.61 -13.87
CA GLY A 78 27.34 25.27 -12.74
C GLY A 78 28.85 25.05 -12.76
N GLU A 79 29.36 24.34 -11.76
CA GLU A 79 30.80 24.08 -11.54
C GLU A 79 31.49 23.42 -12.75
N ALA A 80 30.78 22.57 -13.51
CA ALA A 80 31.35 21.93 -14.71
C ALA A 80 31.68 22.94 -15.82
N VAL A 81 30.87 24.00 -15.95
CA VAL A 81 31.08 25.09 -16.91
C VAL A 81 32.25 25.97 -16.46
N VAL A 82 32.39 26.19 -15.15
CA VAL A 82 33.54 26.93 -14.59
C VAL A 82 34.85 26.18 -14.89
N ARG A 83 34.87 24.86 -14.71
CA ARG A 83 36.07 24.05 -15.01
C ARG A 83 36.44 24.06 -16.49
N SER A 84 35.48 24.06 -17.41
CA SER A 84 35.78 24.18 -18.85
C SER A 84 36.26 25.58 -19.24
N ALA A 85 35.78 26.63 -18.56
CA ALA A 85 36.32 27.99 -18.71
C ALA A 85 37.78 28.08 -18.23
N ILE A 86 38.10 27.48 -17.07
CA ILE A 86 39.49 27.40 -16.56
C ILE A 86 40.41 26.71 -17.56
N LEU A 87 39.99 25.58 -18.13
CA LEU A 87 40.75 24.88 -19.17
C LEU A 87 41.01 25.77 -20.39
N ALA A 88 39.97 26.45 -20.90
CA ALA A 88 40.08 27.31 -22.07
C ALA A 88 41.01 28.50 -21.82
N SER A 89 40.95 29.11 -20.63
CA SER A 89 41.84 30.20 -20.24
C SER A 89 43.30 29.73 -20.10
N ALA A 90 43.54 28.56 -19.53
CA ALA A 90 44.88 27.99 -19.41
C ALA A 90 45.50 27.76 -20.80
N LEU A 91 44.75 27.15 -21.73
CA LEU A 91 45.21 26.93 -23.10
C LEU A 91 45.50 28.24 -23.85
N ALA A 92 44.69 29.28 -23.64
CA ALA A 92 44.93 30.59 -24.23
C ALA A 92 46.23 31.23 -23.70
N ILE A 93 46.47 31.16 -22.38
CA ILE A 93 47.70 31.69 -21.76
C ILE A 93 48.92 30.92 -22.27
N THR A 94 48.87 29.59 -22.26
CA THR A 94 49.98 28.74 -22.71
C THR A 94 50.29 28.96 -24.19
N SER A 95 49.27 29.16 -25.02
CA SER A 95 49.45 29.52 -26.43
C SER A 95 50.15 30.87 -26.61
N ALA A 96 49.80 31.89 -25.80
CA ALA A 96 50.47 33.19 -25.84
C ALA A 96 51.94 33.11 -25.43
N VAL A 97 52.24 32.36 -24.36
CA VAL A 97 53.61 32.14 -23.89
C VAL A 97 54.45 31.39 -24.93
N GLN A 98 53.87 30.40 -25.60
CA GLN A 98 54.56 29.67 -26.67
C GLN A 98 54.90 30.56 -27.87
N SER A 99 53.96 31.39 -28.32
CA SER A 99 54.18 32.31 -29.45
C SER A 99 55.29 33.32 -29.14
N ASP A 100 55.36 33.82 -27.90
CA ASP A 100 56.41 34.75 -27.44
C ASP A 100 57.78 34.06 -27.41
N LEU A 101 57.86 32.83 -26.85
CA LEU A 101 59.10 32.03 -26.82
C LEU A 101 59.59 31.62 -28.22
N ALA A 102 58.67 31.38 -29.15
CA ALA A 102 58.98 31.02 -30.53
C ALA A 102 59.33 32.23 -31.42
N ALA A 103 59.28 33.45 -30.87
CA ALA A 103 59.46 34.71 -31.60
C ALA A 103 58.53 34.84 -32.82
N VAL A 104 57.32 34.27 -32.71
CA VAL A 104 56.29 34.37 -33.75
C VAL A 104 55.45 35.61 -33.45
N GLU A 105 55.68 36.69 -34.20
CA GLU A 105 54.92 37.93 -34.07
C GLU A 105 53.45 37.71 -34.46
N GLN A 106 52.57 37.67 -33.45
CA GLN A 106 51.12 37.59 -33.64
C GLN A 106 50.43 38.61 -32.73
N SER A 107 49.25 39.05 -33.16
CA SER A 107 48.41 39.90 -32.31
C SER A 107 48.02 39.15 -31.04
N PRO A 108 48.15 39.75 -29.84
CA PRO A 108 47.63 39.15 -28.59
C PRO A 108 46.16 38.75 -28.68
N GLY A 109 45.40 39.34 -29.61
CA GLY A 109 44.02 38.95 -29.91
C GLY A 109 43.86 37.50 -30.38
N LEU A 110 44.88 36.90 -31.01
CA LEU A 110 44.83 35.51 -31.50
C LEU A 110 44.55 34.51 -30.37
N HIS A 111 45.30 34.60 -29.29
CA HIS A 111 45.22 33.66 -28.18
C HIS A 111 43.91 33.82 -27.40
N VAL A 112 43.42 35.05 -27.27
CA VAL A 112 42.11 35.36 -26.65
C VAL A 112 40.96 34.79 -27.48
N VAL A 113 40.99 35.01 -28.80
CA VAL A 113 39.98 34.47 -29.72
C VAL A 113 40.02 32.94 -29.74
N PHE A 114 41.21 32.33 -29.73
CA PHE A 114 41.38 30.89 -29.60
C PHE A 114 40.72 30.33 -28.33
N GLY A 115 41.01 30.90 -27.15
CA GLY A 115 40.40 30.47 -25.90
C GLY A 115 38.88 30.58 -25.90
N LEU A 116 38.34 31.68 -26.45
CA LEU A 116 36.90 31.90 -26.55
C LEU A 116 36.23 30.90 -27.51
N LEU A 117 36.85 30.63 -28.66
CA LEU A 117 36.36 29.65 -29.63
C LEU A 117 36.42 28.23 -29.08
N TYR A 118 37.48 27.87 -28.35
CA TYR A 118 37.58 26.58 -27.69
C TYR A 118 36.50 26.41 -26.63
N PHE A 119 36.32 27.38 -25.74
CA PHE A 119 35.26 27.35 -24.72
C PHE A 119 33.87 27.22 -25.34
N THR A 120 33.59 28.02 -26.37
CA THR A 120 32.31 28.02 -27.07
C THR A 120 32.06 26.67 -27.75
N ALA A 121 33.04 26.14 -28.48
CA ALA A 121 32.94 24.83 -29.12
C ALA A 121 32.76 23.69 -28.10
N PHE A 122 33.50 23.72 -27.00
CA PHE A 122 33.37 22.75 -25.90
C PHE A 122 31.97 22.80 -25.30
N PHE A 123 31.46 24.00 -24.97
CA PHE A 123 30.13 24.19 -24.40
C PHE A 123 29.03 23.65 -25.34
N PHE A 124 29.05 24.02 -26.63
CA PHE A 124 28.03 23.59 -27.57
C PHE A 124 28.13 22.09 -27.90
N THR A 125 29.34 21.53 -27.93
CA THR A 125 29.53 20.08 -28.10
C THR A 125 28.94 19.32 -26.93
N ARG A 126 29.14 19.79 -25.69
CA ARG A 126 28.54 19.19 -24.50
C ARG A 126 27.02 19.29 -24.53
N LEU A 127 26.47 20.44 -24.91
CA LEU A 127 25.02 20.63 -25.03
C LEU A 127 24.42 19.70 -26.10
N ALA A 128 25.07 19.59 -27.27
CA ALA A 128 24.64 18.73 -28.37
C ALA A 128 24.69 17.24 -27.96
N LEU A 129 25.78 16.79 -27.35
CA LEU A 129 25.92 15.42 -26.85
C LEU A 129 24.87 15.09 -25.80
N THR A 130 24.54 16.02 -24.89
CA THR A 130 23.45 15.83 -23.91
C THR A 130 22.09 15.70 -24.58
N ARG A 131 21.79 16.50 -25.62
CA ARG A 131 20.54 16.38 -26.39
C ARG A 131 20.44 15.07 -27.16
N ILE A 132 21.52 14.69 -27.85
CA ILE A 132 21.61 13.43 -28.61
C ILE A 132 21.47 12.24 -27.67
N LEU A 133 22.20 12.22 -26.55
CA LEU A 133 22.12 11.15 -25.56
C LEU A 133 20.69 11.04 -25.00
N THR A 134 20.05 12.17 -24.67
CA THR A 134 18.67 12.20 -24.18
C THR A 134 17.68 11.67 -25.24
N ALA A 135 17.88 12.00 -26.52
CA ALA A 135 17.08 11.48 -27.62
C ALA A 135 17.28 9.97 -27.85
N ILE A 136 18.52 9.47 -27.72
CA ILE A 136 18.86 8.05 -27.85
C ILE A 136 18.25 7.24 -26.69
N TYR A 137 18.38 7.71 -25.45
CA TYR A 137 17.76 7.05 -24.29
C TYR A 137 16.23 7.03 -24.39
N ARG A 138 15.61 8.10 -24.93
CA ARG A 138 14.17 8.13 -25.22
C ARG A 138 13.69 7.03 -26.18
N ASN A 139 14.56 6.50 -27.04
CA ASN A 139 14.22 5.52 -28.07
C ASN A 139 14.69 4.08 -27.79
N SER A 140 15.42 3.80 -26.70
CA SER A 140 16.16 2.52 -26.55
C SER A 140 15.84 1.65 -25.33
N ARG A 141 14.95 2.06 -24.45
CA ARG A 141 14.31 1.21 -23.43
C ARG A 141 12.86 1.66 -23.25
N THR A 142 11.97 0.73 -22.87
CA THR A 142 10.63 1.02 -22.37
C THR A 142 10.75 1.76 -21.03
N LEU A 143 11.11 3.05 -21.10
CA LEU A 143 11.12 3.93 -19.94
C LEU A 143 9.67 4.26 -19.60
N SER A 144 9.27 4.01 -18.36
CA SER A 144 7.96 4.45 -17.89
C SER A 144 7.94 5.97 -17.81
N ARG A 145 7.04 6.58 -18.58
CA ARG A 145 6.85 8.02 -18.67
C ARG A 145 5.84 8.39 -17.60
N VAL A 146 6.34 9.02 -16.55
CA VAL A 146 5.60 9.23 -15.32
C VAL A 146 5.11 10.67 -15.22
N ALA A 147 3.87 10.86 -14.78
CA ALA A 147 3.42 12.12 -14.20
C ALA A 147 3.31 12.00 -12.67
N ILE A 148 3.66 13.06 -11.96
CA ILE A 148 3.52 13.12 -10.50
C ILE A 148 2.32 14.01 -10.18
N TYR A 149 1.31 13.44 -9.52
CA TYR A 149 0.15 14.18 -9.06
C TYR A 149 0.41 14.70 -7.66
N GLY A 150 0.48 16.03 -7.51
CA GLY A 150 0.90 16.75 -6.32
C GLY A 150 2.28 17.38 -6.52
N ALA A 151 2.33 18.69 -6.76
CA ALA A 151 3.56 19.48 -6.90
C ALA A 151 4.07 20.03 -5.55
N GLY A 152 3.62 19.46 -4.43
CA GLY A 152 4.06 19.80 -3.08
C GLY A 152 5.44 19.24 -2.70
N ARG A 153 5.81 19.34 -1.42
CA ARG A 153 7.12 18.88 -0.90
C ARG A 153 7.40 17.41 -1.23
N THR A 154 6.42 16.54 -1.06
CA THR A 154 6.54 15.09 -1.34
C THR A 154 6.74 14.81 -2.83
N GLY A 155 5.95 15.46 -3.70
CA GLY A 155 6.11 15.30 -5.16
C GLY A 155 7.45 15.83 -5.66
N MET A 156 7.95 16.92 -5.09
CA MET A 156 9.29 17.43 -5.40
C MET A 156 10.40 16.46 -4.99
N ALA A 157 10.30 15.88 -3.79
CA ALA A 157 11.28 14.88 -3.31
C ALA A 157 11.27 13.64 -4.21
N LEU A 158 10.09 13.12 -4.53
CA LEU A 158 9.92 11.99 -5.44
C LEU A 158 10.48 12.28 -6.84
N ALA A 159 10.24 13.46 -7.39
CA ALA A 159 10.75 13.84 -8.71
C ALA A 159 12.29 13.91 -8.78
N ARG A 160 12.95 14.23 -7.66
CA ARG A 160 14.42 14.19 -7.57
C ARG A 160 14.93 12.75 -7.57
N GLU A 161 14.25 11.86 -6.86
CA GLU A 161 14.66 10.45 -6.80
C GLU A 161 14.42 9.72 -8.13
N LEU A 162 13.26 9.91 -8.74
CA LEU A 162 12.94 9.34 -10.06
C LEU A 162 13.87 9.85 -11.17
N ARG A 163 14.47 11.04 -11.00
CA ARG A 163 15.46 11.58 -11.93
C ARG A 163 16.81 10.86 -11.82
N ASN A 164 17.12 10.29 -10.66
CA ASN A 164 18.33 9.53 -10.42
C ASN A 164 18.18 8.05 -10.83
N SER A 165 16.95 7.58 -11.02
CA SER A 165 16.65 6.25 -11.56
C SER A 165 16.80 6.21 -13.10
N ASP A 166 17.31 5.09 -13.61
CA ASP A 166 17.43 4.83 -15.06
C ASP A 166 16.14 4.26 -15.68
N ASP A 167 15.09 4.01 -14.89
CA ASP A 167 13.86 3.33 -15.31
C ASP A 167 12.68 4.28 -15.57
N PHE A 168 12.73 5.50 -15.03
CA PHE A 168 11.63 6.46 -15.06
C PHE A 168 12.00 7.77 -15.76
N VAL A 169 11.02 8.37 -16.44
CA VAL A 169 11.12 9.74 -16.98
C VAL A 169 9.94 10.56 -16.48
N VAL A 170 10.22 11.46 -15.53
CA VAL A 170 9.21 12.42 -15.04
C VAL A 170 8.91 13.45 -16.14
N CYS A 171 7.71 13.38 -16.70
CA CYS A 171 7.29 14.18 -17.85
C CYS A 171 6.48 15.43 -17.47
N ALA A 172 5.69 15.35 -16.40
CA ALA A 172 4.81 16.43 -15.97
C ALA A 172 4.45 16.31 -14.48
N PHE A 173 4.13 17.44 -13.86
CA PHE A 173 3.38 17.48 -12.61
C PHE A 173 1.90 17.77 -12.91
N LEU A 174 1.01 17.18 -12.12
CA LEU A 174 -0.42 17.48 -12.09
C LEU A 174 -0.76 18.03 -10.71
N ASP A 175 -1.41 19.19 -10.63
CA ASP A 175 -1.85 19.74 -9.34
C ASP A 175 -3.23 20.40 -9.48
N ASP A 176 -4.05 20.30 -8.44
CA ASP A 176 -5.37 20.95 -8.39
C ASP A 176 -5.26 22.44 -8.02
N ASN A 177 -4.12 22.86 -7.45
CA ASN A 177 -3.88 24.25 -7.12
C ASN A 177 -3.66 25.08 -8.39
N ALA A 178 -4.66 25.90 -8.72
CA ALA A 178 -4.64 26.78 -9.89
C ALA A 178 -3.45 27.75 -9.92
N THR A 179 -2.88 28.11 -8.77
CA THR A 179 -1.71 29.01 -8.68
C THR A 179 -0.42 28.39 -9.22
N LEU A 180 -0.34 27.05 -9.25
CA LEU A 180 0.84 26.31 -9.72
C LEU A 180 0.73 25.94 -11.21
N ALA A 181 -0.44 26.07 -11.81
CA ALA A 181 -0.67 25.69 -13.21
C ALA A 181 0.11 26.61 -14.16
N GLY A 182 0.86 26.01 -15.10
CA GLY A 182 1.68 26.73 -16.07
C GLY A 182 3.09 27.07 -15.59
N MET A 183 3.40 26.84 -14.31
CA MET A 183 4.76 26.97 -13.79
C MET A 183 5.63 25.78 -14.21
N THR A 184 6.94 25.96 -14.15
CA THR A 184 7.92 24.87 -14.33
C THR A 184 8.71 24.69 -13.06
N MET A 185 8.95 23.44 -12.67
CA MET A 185 9.65 23.09 -11.44
C MET A 185 10.77 22.11 -11.75
N ASN A 186 12.01 22.52 -11.52
CA ASN A 186 13.22 21.76 -11.88
C ASN A 186 13.22 21.27 -13.34
N GLY A 187 12.65 22.04 -14.27
CA GLY A 187 12.56 21.72 -15.70
C GLY A 187 11.36 20.84 -16.11
N VAL A 188 10.49 20.47 -15.17
CA VAL A 188 9.25 19.71 -15.44
C VAL A 188 8.05 20.67 -15.36
N PRO A 189 7.16 20.71 -16.37
CA PRO A 189 5.99 21.59 -16.36
C PRO A 189 4.91 21.10 -15.39
N ILE A 190 4.25 22.04 -14.70
CA ILE A 190 3.10 21.80 -13.84
C ILE A 190 1.84 22.12 -14.62
N HIS A 191 0.94 21.15 -14.71
CA HIS A 191 -0.35 21.28 -15.36
C HIS A 191 -1.48 21.14 -14.32
N SER A 192 -2.63 21.72 -14.63
CA SER A 192 -3.82 21.52 -13.82
C SER A 192 -4.30 20.07 -13.89
N GLY A 193 -4.71 19.50 -12.76
CA GLY A 193 -5.35 18.18 -12.66
C GLY A 193 -6.60 18.03 -13.55
N VAL A 194 -7.25 19.13 -13.92
CA VAL A 194 -8.39 19.13 -14.87
C VAL A 194 -7.94 18.75 -16.28
N HIS A 195 -6.75 19.18 -16.70
CA HIS A 195 -6.19 18.93 -18.02
C HIS A 195 -5.40 17.61 -18.12
N ALA A 196 -5.49 16.75 -17.11
CA ALA A 196 -4.73 15.51 -17.04
C ALA A 196 -4.79 14.70 -18.34
N ALA A 197 -5.98 14.46 -18.91
CA ALA A 197 -6.14 13.66 -20.13
C ALA A 197 -5.33 14.22 -21.33
N ARG A 198 -5.37 15.54 -21.54
CA ARG A 198 -4.61 16.21 -22.60
C ARG A 198 -3.10 16.07 -22.38
N VAL A 199 -2.66 16.23 -21.14
CA VAL A 199 -1.25 16.13 -20.73
C VAL A 199 -0.76 14.70 -20.94
N ILE A 200 -1.56 13.72 -20.54
CA ILE A 200 -1.25 12.29 -20.68
C ILE A 200 -0.99 11.93 -22.14
N GLU A 201 -1.86 12.35 -23.05
CA GLU A 201 -1.72 12.12 -24.48
C GLU A 201 -0.51 12.87 -25.07
N GLN A 202 -0.39 14.17 -24.77
CA GLN A 202 0.69 15.03 -25.27
C GLN A 202 2.07 14.50 -24.88
N TYR A 203 2.23 14.06 -23.63
CA TYR A 203 3.51 13.59 -23.11
C TYR A 203 3.66 12.07 -23.17
N LYS A 204 2.69 11.33 -23.74
CA LYS A 204 2.66 9.86 -23.80
C LYS A 204 2.95 9.21 -22.43
N ILE A 205 2.28 9.69 -21.40
CA ILE A 205 2.42 9.18 -20.03
C ILE A 205 1.74 7.82 -19.94
N ASN A 206 2.39 6.84 -19.32
CA ASN A 206 1.82 5.50 -19.08
C ASN A 206 1.62 5.21 -17.58
N GLN A 207 2.17 6.05 -16.69
CA GLN A 207 2.11 5.85 -15.25
C GLN A 207 1.93 7.19 -14.52
N VAL A 208 1.15 7.20 -13.44
CA VAL A 208 0.94 8.36 -12.57
C VAL A 208 1.22 7.99 -11.13
N ILE A 209 1.98 8.83 -10.42
CA ILE A 209 2.25 8.65 -8.99
C ILE A 209 1.55 9.75 -8.20
N LEU A 210 0.66 9.35 -7.30
CA LEU A 210 -0.03 10.24 -6.36
C LEU A 210 0.91 10.56 -5.20
N ALA A 211 1.55 11.74 -5.25
CA ALA A 211 2.46 12.24 -4.24
C ALA A 211 1.76 13.25 -3.30
N MET A 212 0.57 12.90 -2.85
CA MET A 212 -0.28 13.73 -1.97
C MET A 212 -0.72 12.94 -0.72
N PRO A 213 0.22 12.48 0.13
CA PRO A 213 -0.08 11.62 1.28
C PRO A 213 -1.02 12.26 2.32
N SER A 214 -1.09 13.60 2.37
CA SER A 214 -1.96 14.37 3.26
C SER A 214 -3.40 14.51 2.76
N VAL A 215 -3.68 14.13 1.51
CA VAL A 215 -5.03 14.16 0.94
C VAL A 215 -5.81 12.93 1.41
N SER A 216 -7.11 13.08 1.70
CA SER A 216 -7.96 11.98 2.16
C SER A 216 -7.90 10.78 1.22
N SER A 217 -8.00 9.56 1.78
CA SER A 217 -8.06 8.31 1.03
C SER A 217 -9.13 8.32 -0.06
N ASP A 218 -10.26 8.99 0.20
CA ASP A 218 -11.42 9.04 -0.67
C ASP A 218 -11.11 9.88 -1.93
N LYS A 219 -10.43 11.01 -1.75
CA LYS A 219 -9.96 11.83 -2.87
C LYS A 219 -8.82 11.14 -3.63
N GLN A 220 -7.92 10.44 -2.95
CA GLN A 220 -6.87 9.65 -3.62
C GLN A 220 -7.47 8.50 -4.45
N THR A 221 -8.47 7.79 -3.92
CA THR A 221 -9.17 6.70 -4.61
C THR A 221 -9.94 7.23 -5.82
N PHE A 222 -10.65 8.35 -5.67
CA PHE A 222 -11.33 9.03 -6.78
C PHE A 222 -10.37 9.41 -7.90
N LEU A 223 -9.22 10.01 -7.56
CA LEU A 223 -8.20 10.37 -8.52
C LEU A 223 -7.58 9.13 -9.19
N SER A 224 -7.33 8.06 -8.43
CA SER A 224 -6.83 6.79 -8.96
C SER A 224 -7.77 6.23 -10.02
N GLN A 225 -9.05 6.07 -9.67
CA GLN A 225 -10.07 5.57 -10.60
C GLN A 225 -10.21 6.44 -11.85
N ARG A 226 -10.16 7.77 -11.69
CA ARG A 226 -10.25 8.70 -12.82
C ARG A 226 -9.06 8.55 -13.77
N LEU A 227 -7.86 8.34 -13.25
CA LEU A 227 -6.64 8.20 -14.03
C LEU A 227 -6.49 6.80 -14.63
N GLU A 228 -6.89 5.75 -13.91
CA GLU A 228 -6.95 4.37 -14.40
C GLU A 228 -7.89 4.23 -15.61
N LYS A 229 -9.03 4.93 -15.61
CA LYS A 229 -9.96 5.00 -16.77
C LYS A 229 -9.30 5.56 -18.03
N LEU A 230 -8.18 6.26 -17.91
CA LEU A 230 -7.39 6.77 -19.03
C LEU A 230 -6.31 5.76 -19.49
N GLY A 231 -6.32 4.52 -18.97
CA GLY A 231 -5.38 3.46 -19.32
C GLY A 231 -4.03 3.56 -18.62
N LEU A 232 -3.97 4.24 -17.47
CA LEU A 232 -2.72 4.53 -16.76
C LEU A 232 -2.52 3.60 -15.57
N GLN A 233 -1.27 3.23 -15.32
CA GLN A 233 -0.88 2.62 -14.06
C GLN A 233 -0.78 3.70 -12.97
N VAL A 234 -1.57 3.58 -11.91
CA VAL A 234 -1.57 4.56 -10.80
C VAL A 234 -0.93 3.96 -9.56
N HIS A 235 0.02 4.69 -8.97
CA HIS A 235 0.66 4.34 -7.71
C HIS A 235 0.42 5.43 -6.68
N SER A 236 0.35 5.07 -5.40
CA SER A 236 0.24 6.03 -4.31
C SER A 236 1.39 5.89 -3.33
N LEU A 237 1.79 7.02 -2.74
CA LEU A 237 2.73 7.04 -1.63
C LEU A 237 1.98 6.93 -0.29
N PRO A 238 2.42 6.07 0.66
CA PRO A 238 1.84 5.96 1.99
C PRO A 238 1.90 7.28 2.79
N ALA A 239 0.98 7.45 3.75
CA ALA A 239 0.91 8.68 4.56
C ALA A 239 2.20 8.98 5.37
N PHE A 240 2.91 7.94 5.80
CA PHE A 240 4.12 8.05 6.63
C PHE A 240 5.40 8.42 5.86
N THR A 241 5.37 8.51 4.53
CA THR A 241 6.54 8.86 3.71
C THR A 241 6.99 10.31 3.86
N GLN A 242 6.40 11.07 4.79
CA GLN A 242 6.85 12.42 5.14
C GLN A 242 8.11 12.41 6.03
N ILE A 243 8.49 11.26 6.61
CA ILE A 243 9.38 11.25 7.79
C ILE A 243 10.87 10.94 7.46
N HIS A 244 11.25 10.15 6.45
CA HIS A 244 12.67 9.79 6.22
C HIS A 244 13.12 9.82 4.75
N GLY A 245 14.44 10.01 4.54
CA GLY A 245 15.03 10.51 3.29
C GLY A 245 15.25 9.50 2.15
N GLY A 246 15.15 10.03 0.93
CA GLY A 246 15.88 9.61 -0.27
C GLY A 246 15.53 8.26 -0.87
N GLN A 247 16.17 7.20 -0.40
CA GLN A 247 16.23 5.91 -1.09
C GLN A 247 15.03 4.99 -0.84
N GLU A 248 14.29 5.16 0.25
CA GLU A 248 13.14 4.28 0.60
C GLU A 248 11.84 4.63 -0.15
N LEU A 249 11.79 5.75 -0.90
CA LEU A 249 10.55 6.24 -1.53
C LEU A 249 10.06 5.40 -2.72
N LEU A 250 10.98 4.74 -3.45
CA LEU A 250 10.63 3.88 -4.59
C LEU A 250 10.07 2.53 -4.12
N ASP A 251 10.66 1.93 -3.08
CA ASP A 251 10.21 0.66 -2.50
C ASP A 251 8.84 0.80 -1.82
N LEU A 252 8.46 2.02 -1.43
CA LEU A 252 7.18 2.33 -0.78
C LEU A 252 6.04 2.59 -1.78
N MET A 253 6.32 2.59 -3.10
CA MET A 253 5.29 2.74 -4.12
C MET A 253 4.36 1.53 -4.12
N ARG A 254 3.08 1.73 -3.78
CA ARG A 254 2.06 0.68 -3.85
C ARG A 254 1.12 0.94 -5.02
N PRO A 255 0.63 -0.10 -5.72
CA PRO A 255 -0.49 0.04 -6.65
C PRO A 255 -1.64 0.74 -5.94
N ALA A 256 -2.12 1.84 -6.51
CA ALA A 256 -3.22 2.57 -5.94
C ALA A 256 -4.52 1.79 -6.21
N GLY A 257 -5.17 1.30 -5.14
CA GLY A 257 -6.53 0.79 -5.19
C GLY A 257 -6.70 -0.73 -5.27
N THR A 258 -6.67 -1.42 -4.12
CA THR A 258 -7.29 -2.75 -4.01
C THR A 258 -8.81 -2.72 -4.22
N ALA A 259 -9.45 -1.54 -4.09
CA ALA A 259 -10.87 -1.36 -4.31
C ALA A 259 -11.30 -1.64 -5.76
N GLY A 260 -10.44 -1.37 -6.75
CA GLY A 260 -10.69 -1.65 -8.17
C GLY A 260 -10.70 -3.15 -8.52
N LEU A 261 -10.22 -4.01 -7.61
CA LEU A 261 -10.30 -5.47 -7.77
C LEU A 261 -11.75 -5.97 -7.69
N LEU A 262 -12.63 -5.22 -7.02
CA LEU A 262 -14.05 -5.52 -6.97
C LEU A 262 -14.74 -4.93 -8.20
N CYS A 263 -15.39 -5.77 -9.01
CA CYS A 263 -16.26 -5.33 -10.10
C CYS A 263 -17.62 -4.81 -9.59
N ARG A 264 -17.60 -3.94 -8.59
CA ARG A 264 -18.81 -3.29 -8.04
C ARG A 264 -18.45 -1.92 -7.46
N ASP A 265 -19.42 -1.01 -7.49
CA ASP A 265 -19.21 0.34 -6.98
C ASP A 265 -19.06 0.34 -5.45
N PRO A 266 -18.03 1.03 -4.91
CA PRO A 266 -17.90 1.24 -3.47
C PRO A 266 -19.06 2.10 -2.95
N LEU A 267 -19.31 2.00 -1.64
CA LEU A 267 -20.36 2.74 -0.95
C LEU A 267 -19.98 4.23 -0.89
N ASN A 268 -20.41 5.00 -1.89
CA ASN A 268 -20.02 6.39 -2.14
C ASN A 268 -20.83 7.46 -1.37
N HIS A 269 -21.81 7.07 -0.55
CA HIS A 269 -22.67 8.04 0.13
C HIS A 269 -22.13 8.41 1.52
N GLU A 270 -22.15 9.71 1.83
CA GLU A 270 -21.93 10.22 3.18
C GLU A 270 -22.96 9.58 4.12
N LEU A 271 -22.48 8.71 5.01
CA LEU A 271 -23.28 8.22 6.12
C LEU A 271 -23.42 9.34 7.14
N THR A 272 -24.37 10.24 6.88
CA THR A 272 -24.89 11.18 7.90
C THR A 272 -25.71 10.39 8.92
N ALA A 273 -26.38 9.33 8.47
CA ALA A 273 -27.07 8.36 9.31
C ALA A 273 -26.07 7.55 10.15
N GLY A 274 -26.34 7.40 11.44
CA GLY A 274 -25.51 6.65 12.40
C GLY A 274 -24.43 7.46 13.12
N ARG A 275 -23.93 8.58 12.56
CA ARG A 275 -22.92 9.44 13.24
C ARG A 275 -23.40 9.96 14.60
N ASN A 276 -24.68 10.32 14.69
CA ASN A 276 -25.27 10.84 15.92
C ASN A 276 -25.24 9.83 17.07
N ALA A 277 -25.17 8.52 16.79
CA ALA A 277 -25.09 7.51 17.84
C ALA A 277 -23.73 7.53 18.57
N TYR A 278 -22.66 8.01 17.92
CA TYR A 278 -21.29 7.99 18.46
C TYR A 278 -20.79 9.37 18.87
N ARG A 279 -21.47 10.43 18.46
CA ARG A 279 -21.14 11.82 18.83
C ARG A 279 -21.24 12.01 20.34
N ASP A 280 -20.27 12.69 20.93
CA ASP A 280 -20.19 13.01 22.37
C ASP A 280 -20.22 11.79 23.32
N ALA A 281 -20.16 10.57 22.79
CA ALA A 281 -20.16 9.33 23.55
C ALA A 281 -18.73 8.93 23.96
N ASN A 282 -18.59 8.14 25.01
CA ASN A 282 -17.36 7.44 25.35
C ASN A 282 -17.36 6.06 24.68
N VAL A 283 -16.49 5.85 23.69
CA VAL A 283 -16.47 4.64 22.87
C VAL A 283 -15.22 3.82 23.18
N LEU A 284 -15.39 2.52 23.49
CA LEU A 284 -14.30 1.56 23.60
C LEU A 284 -14.29 0.65 22.37
N ILE A 285 -13.13 0.50 21.75
CA ILE A 285 -12.91 -0.44 20.65
C ILE A 285 -11.88 -1.48 21.10
N SER A 286 -12.30 -2.73 21.23
CA SER A 286 -11.37 -3.83 21.53
C SER A 286 -10.73 -4.33 20.24
N GLY A 287 -9.46 -4.72 20.27
CA GLY A 287 -8.73 -5.12 19.07
C GLY A 287 -8.43 -3.92 18.18
N ALA A 288 -8.24 -2.74 18.79
CA ALA A 288 -8.10 -1.45 18.11
C ALA A 288 -6.89 -1.38 17.16
N GLY A 289 -5.87 -2.23 17.35
CA GLY A 289 -4.72 -2.34 16.46
C GLY A 289 -4.92 -3.31 15.29
N GLY A 290 -5.99 -4.12 15.30
CA GLY A 290 -6.34 -5.02 14.21
C GLY A 290 -6.90 -4.28 12.99
N SER A 291 -6.93 -4.91 11.81
CA SER A 291 -7.36 -4.23 10.57
C SER A 291 -8.75 -3.60 10.68
N ILE A 292 -9.73 -4.35 11.19
CA ILE A 292 -11.11 -3.85 11.37
C ILE A 292 -11.20 -2.89 12.53
N GLY A 293 -10.57 -3.20 13.67
CA GLY A 293 -10.57 -2.34 14.85
C GLY A 293 -10.01 -0.95 14.55
N LEU A 294 -8.86 -0.87 13.89
CA LEU A 294 -8.22 0.38 13.51
C LEU A 294 -9.08 1.20 12.53
N GLU A 295 -9.72 0.53 11.58
CA GLU A 295 -10.64 1.22 10.68
C GLU A 295 -11.90 1.70 11.41
N LEU A 296 -12.43 0.93 12.37
CA LEU A 296 -13.51 1.40 13.23
C LEU A 296 -13.07 2.63 14.03
N CYS A 297 -11.84 2.65 14.57
CA CYS A 297 -11.27 3.83 15.22
C CYS A 297 -11.28 5.04 14.28
N ARG A 298 -10.78 4.91 13.04
CA ARG A 298 -10.81 5.99 12.03
C ARG A 298 -12.22 6.53 11.81
N GLN A 299 -13.19 5.65 11.58
CA GLN A 299 -14.56 6.06 11.29
C GLN A 299 -15.24 6.69 12.53
N VAL A 300 -14.94 6.20 13.74
CA VAL A 300 -15.48 6.73 14.99
C VAL A 300 -14.88 8.09 15.34
N VAL A 301 -13.57 8.32 15.18
CA VAL A 301 -12.94 9.64 15.46
C VAL A 301 -13.62 10.76 14.67
N VAL A 302 -13.99 10.50 13.41
CA VAL A 302 -14.69 11.47 12.54
C VAL A 302 -16.13 11.75 13.00
N CYS A 303 -16.73 10.88 13.81
CA CYS A 303 -18.02 11.11 14.44
C CYS A 303 -17.97 12.08 15.63
N ARG A 304 -16.76 12.48 16.07
CA ARG A 304 -16.51 13.34 17.24
C ARG A 304 -17.10 12.77 18.55
N PRO A 305 -16.68 11.57 18.98
CA PRO A 305 -16.97 11.08 20.33
C PRO A 305 -16.28 11.99 21.37
N LYS A 306 -16.71 11.91 22.62
CA LYS A 306 -16.02 12.59 23.72
C LYS A 306 -14.66 11.93 23.98
N THR A 307 -14.67 10.60 24.11
CA THR A 307 -13.49 9.79 24.39
C THR A 307 -13.49 8.57 23.47
N LEU A 308 -12.34 8.24 22.90
CA LEU A 308 -12.10 6.99 22.18
C LEU A 308 -11.03 6.17 22.91
N VAL A 309 -11.44 5.05 23.50
CA VAL A 309 -10.56 4.10 24.18
C VAL A 309 -10.15 2.99 23.21
N LEU A 310 -8.85 2.91 22.94
CA LEU A 310 -8.20 1.88 22.14
C LEU A 310 -7.75 0.74 23.06
N TYR A 311 -8.49 -0.37 23.08
CA TYR A 311 -8.18 -1.51 23.94
C TYR A 311 -7.56 -2.63 23.09
N GLU A 312 -6.28 -2.94 23.31
CA GLU A 312 -5.52 -3.85 22.44
C GLU A 312 -4.53 -4.70 23.24
N LEU A 313 -4.33 -5.95 22.84
CA LEU A 313 -3.41 -6.90 23.47
C LEU A 313 -1.98 -6.70 22.96
N SER A 314 -1.82 -6.41 21.67
CA SER A 314 -0.52 -6.24 21.04
C SER A 314 0.02 -4.82 21.27
N GLU A 315 1.12 -4.72 22.00
CA GLU A 315 1.81 -3.45 22.26
C GLU A 315 2.11 -2.67 20.97
N LEU A 316 2.73 -3.32 19.98
CA LEU A 316 3.07 -2.70 18.71
C LEU A 316 1.82 -2.23 17.94
N ALA A 317 0.75 -3.03 17.97
CA ALA A 317 -0.48 -2.66 17.27
C ALA A 317 -1.18 -1.48 17.96
N LEU A 318 -1.15 -1.45 19.29
CA LEU A 318 -1.69 -0.34 20.09
C LEU A 318 -0.89 0.95 19.86
N TYR A 319 0.44 0.88 19.90
CA TYR A 319 1.31 2.04 19.67
C TYR A 319 1.04 2.69 18.30
N ASN A 320 0.96 1.86 17.25
CA ASN A 320 0.68 2.34 15.89
C ASN A 320 -0.73 2.93 15.78
N ALA A 321 -1.74 2.27 16.37
CA ALA A 321 -3.11 2.74 16.37
C ALA A 321 -3.25 4.08 17.11
N GLU A 322 -2.63 4.21 18.28
CA GLU A 322 -2.65 5.43 19.08
C GLU A 322 -2.00 6.60 18.33
N ALA A 323 -0.81 6.39 17.75
CA ALA A 323 -0.11 7.42 17.00
C ALA A 323 -0.97 7.95 15.84
N GLU A 324 -1.63 7.06 15.11
CA GLU A 324 -2.53 7.43 14.03
C GLU A 324 -3.78 8.17 14.52
N MET A 325 -4.41 7.66 15.59
CA MET A 325 -5.65 8.26 16.11
C MET A 325 -5.40 9.64 16.72
N ARG A 326 -4.26 9.86 17.39
CA ARG A 326 -3.89 11.17 17.93
C ARG A 326 -3.79 12.23 16.83
N LEU A 327 -3.18 11.90 15.69
CA LEU A 327 -3.09 12.80 14.54
C LEU A 327 -4.48 13.18 14.00
N LEU A 328 -5.39 12.21 13.90
CA LEU A 328 -6.77 12.48 13.47
C LEU A 328 -7.58 13.25 14.51
N ALA A 329 -7.28 13.04 15.80
CA ALA A 329 -7.94 13.69 16.92
C ALA A 329 -7.58 15.18 17.02
N GLU A 330 -6.40 15.63 16.55
CA GLU A 330 -6.05 17.06 16.50
C GLU A 330 -7.07 17.88 15.71
N ALA A 331 -7.64 17.30 14.64
CA ALA A 331 -8.65 17.95 13.81
C ALA A 331 -10.07 17.92 14.41
N THR A 332 -10.33 17.05 15.39
CA THR A 332 -11.68 16.79 15.92
C THR A 332 -11.86 17.11 17.40
N GLY A 333 -10.77 17.26 18.16
CA GLY A 333 -10.79 17.53 19.60
C GLY A 333 -11.15 16.32 20.48
N VAL A 334 -11.04 15.10 19.95
CA VAL A 334 -11.41 13.85 20.63
C VAL A 334 -10.32 13.43 21.63
N GLU A 335 -10.69 13.01 22.84
CA GLU A 335 -9.74 12.42 23.78
C GLU A 335 -9.41 10.97 23.37
N ILE A 336 -8.12 10.67 23.14
CA ILE A 336 -7.64 9.32 22.80
C ILE A 336 -7.00 8.69 24.02
N VAL A 337 -7.46 7.50 24.41
CA VAL A 337 -6.90 6.72 25.51
C VAL A 337 -6.45 5.36 25.00
N ALA A 338 -5.15 5.07 25.14
CA ALA A 338 -4.60 3.76 24.81
C ALA A 338 -4.56 2.85 26.05
N VAL A 339 -5.08 1.63 25.93
CA VAL A 339 -5.09 0.63 27.01
C VAL A 339 -4.53 -0.69 26.48
N LEU A 340 -3.37 -1.09 27.00
CA LEU A 340 -2.77 -2.40 26.75
C LEU A 340 -3.42 -3.43 27.66
N GLY A 341 -4.09 -4.43 27.09
CA GLY A 341 -4.86 -5.38 27.88
C GLY A 341 -5.49 -6.53 27.09
N THR A 342 -5.88 -7.57 27.80
CA THR A 342 -6.62 -8.71 27.25
C THR A 342 -8.08 -8.65 27.66
N ILE A 343 -8.99 -8.87 26.71
CA ILE A 343 -10.43 -8.93 26.97
C ILE A 343 -10.81 -10.08 27.93
N ALA A 344 -9.91 -11.03 28.18
CA ALA A 344 -10.10 -12.12 29.13
C ALA A 344 -9.85 -11.70 30.58
N ASP A 345 -9.21 -10.55 30.83
CA ASP A 345 -8.97 -10.02 32.18
C ASP A 345 -10.19 -9.21 32.64
N ARG A 346 -11.06 -9.86 33.42
CA ARG A 346 -12.27 -9.22 33.95
C ARG A 346 -11.96 -7.99 34.81
N VAL A 347 -10.89 -8.03 35.61
CA VAL A 347 -10.58 -6.93 36.54
C VAL A 347 -10.20 -5.69 35.74
N GLN A 348 -9.29 -5.84 34.77
CA GLN A 348 -8.87 -4.72 33.94
C GLN A 348 -10.02 -4.19 33.07
N VAL A 349 -10.82 -5.08 32.46
CA VAL A 349 -11.97 -4.67 31.66
C VAL A 349 -12.95 -3.83 32.49
N MET A 350 -13.33 -4.30 33.68
CA MET A 350 -14.23 -3.53 34.56
C MET A 350 -13.63 -2.17 34.94
N GLN A 351 -12.35 -2.13 35.33
CA GLN A 351 -11.67 -0.87 35.67
C GLN A 351 -11.70 0.14 34.52
N VAL A 352 -11.52 -0.31 33.27
CA VAL A 352 -11.53 0.55 32.09
C VAL A 352 -12.93 1.05 31.79
N LEU A 353 -13.94 0.18 31.85
CA LEU A 353 -15.34 0.56 31.63
C LEU A 353 -15.79 1.61 32.64
N ASP A 354 -15.47 1.41 33.93
CA ASP A 354 -15.84 2.31 35.02
C ASP A 354 -15.06 3.63 34.98
N ARG A 355 -13.72 3.56 34.84
CA ARG A 355 -12.84 4.74 34.86
C ARG A 355 -13.17 5.74 33.74
N HIS A 356 -13.50 5.23 32.56
CA HIS A 356 -13.77 6.08 31.38
C HIS A 356 -15.26 6.27 31.11
N GLY A 357 -16.15 5.68 31.93
CA GLY A 357 -17.60 5.81 31.79
C GLY A 357 -18.09 5.44 30.39
N ILE A 358 -17.73 4.25 29.92
CA ILE A 358 -17.94 3.81 28.53
C ILE A 358 -19.43 3.68 28.21
N ASP A 359 -19.87 4.34 27.13
CA ASP A 359 -21.24 4.29 26.62
C ASP A 359 -21.41 3.17 25.58
N ILE A 360 -20.40 2.95 24.75
CA ILE A 360 -20.48 2.06 23.59
C ILE A 360 -19.23 1.19 23.51
N VAL A 361 -19.42 -0.12 23.35
CA VAL A 361 -18.35 -1.08 23.09
C VAL A 361 -18.47 -1.63 21.67
N LEU A 362 -17.44 -1.45 20.87
CA LEU A 362 -17.26 -2.09 19.56
C LEU A 362 -16.22 -3.22 19.70
N HIS A 363 -16.68 -4.46 19.71
CA HIS A 363 -15.84 -5.61 19.99
C HIS A 363 -15.29 -6.25 18.70
N ALA A 364 -14.06 -5.90 18.34
CA ALA A 364 -13.34 -6.44 17.16
C ALA A 364 -12.14 -7.36 17.49
N ALA A 365 -11.84 -7.60 18.78
CA ALA A 365 -10.74 -8.48 19.20
C ALA A 365 -11.09 -9.96 18.95
N ALA A 366 -10.32 -10.64 18.11
CA ALA A 366 -10.44 -12.08 17.86
C ALA A 366 -9.21 -12.65 17.14
N TYR A 367 -8.93 -13.93 17.35
CA TYR A 367 -8.09 -14.72 16.46
C TYR A 367 -8.90 -15.19 15.26
N LYS A 368 -8.46 -14.84 14.05
CA LYS A 368 -9.22 -15.05 12.80
C LYS A 368 -8.63 -16.09 11.85
N HIS A 369 -7.39 -16.52 12.08
CA HIS A 369 -6.68 -17.40 11.14
C HIS A 369 -7.14 -18.84 11.30
N VAL A 370 -7.90 -19.35 10.33
CA VAL A 370 -8.49 -20.71 10.37
C VAL A 370 -7.45 -21.79 10.68
N PRO A 371 -6.33 -21.93 9.93
CA PRO A 371 -5.38 -23.02 10.20
C PRO A 371 -4.73 -22.92 11.58
N LEU A 372 -4.45 -21.70 12.06
CA LEU A 372 -3.83 -21.48 13.36
C LEU A 372 -4.78 -21.82 14.51
N VAL A 373 -6.05 -21.42 14.40
CA VAL A 373 -7.05 -21.75 15.42
C VAL A 373 -7.42 -23.23 15.40
N GLU A 374 -7.38 -23.86 14.22
CA GLU A 374 -7.68 -25.30 14.08
C GLU A 374 -6.69 -26.17 14.87
N ILE A 375 -5.41 -25.82 14.85
CA ILE A 375 -4.36 -26.55 15.59
C ILE A 375 -4.16 -26.03 17.02
N ASN A 376 -4.76 -24.89 17.38
CA ASN A 376 -4.68 -24.28 18.72
C ASN A 376 -6.09 -24.01 19.27
N ALA A 377 -6.93 -25.06 19.38
CA ALA A 377 -8.34 -24.88 19.74
C ALA A 377 -8.48 -24.23 21.12
N ARG A 378 -7.67 -24.65 22.10
CA ARG A 378 -7.65 -24.06 23.45
C ARG A 378 -7.43 -22.54 23.43
N ALA A 379 -6.40 -22.07 22.71
CA ALA A 379 -6.10 -20.63 22.61
C ALA A 379 -7.20 -19.88 21.83
N GLY A 380 -7.73 -20.48 20.77
CA GLY A 380 -8.85 -19.96 20.00
C GLY A 380 -10.11 -19.76 20.84
N MET A 381 -10.50 -20.78 21.61
CA MET A 381 -11.69 -20.72 22.46
C MET A 381 -11.50 -19.80 23.67
N ALA A 382 -10.32 -19.83 24.31
CA ALA A 382 -10.04 -18.92 25.42
C ALA A 382 -10.18 -17.45 25.00
N ASN A 383 -9.63 -17.08 23.84
CA ASN A 383 -9.69 -15.70 23.38
C ASN A 383 -11.06 -15.33 22.80
N ASN A 384 -11.55 -16.10 21.82
CA ASN A 384 -12.74 -15.71 21.05
C ASN A 384 -14.05 -16.00 21.79
N VAL A 385 -14.08 -16.94 22.74
CA VAL A 385 -15.30 -17.32 23.46
C VAL A 385 -15.26 -16.78 24.87
N LEU A 386 -14.29 -17.21 25.69
CA LEU A 386 -14.22 -16.77 27.09
C LEU A 386 -13.91 -15.27 27.20
N GLY A 387 -13.02 -14.75 26.35
CA GLY A 387 -12.73 -13.31 26.27
C GLY A 387 -13.95 -12.48 25.89
N THR A 388 -14.72 -12.89 24.88
CA THR A 388 -16.00 -12.23 24.55
C THR A 388 -16.99 -12.31 25.69
N ALA A 389 -17.10 -13.45 26.38
CA ALA A 389 -17.99 -13.60 27.53
C ALA A 389 -17.62 -12.64 28.68
N VAL A 390 -16.33 -12.47 28.96
CA VAL A 390 -15.84 -11.52 29.98
C VAL A 390 -16.21 -10.10 29.61
N LEU A 391 -15.87 -9.66 28.40
CA LEU A 391 -16.13 -8.30 27.94
C LEU A 391 -17.63 -7.98 27.86
N ALA A 392 -18.44 -8.90 27.34
CA ALA A 392 -19.89 -8.70 27.21
C ALA A 392 -20.61 -8.67 28.58
N ARG A 393 -20.21 -9.54 29.52
CA ARG A 393 -20.75 -9.50 30.90
C ARG A 393 -20.33 -8.23 31.62
N ALA A 394 -19.06 -7.83 31.50
CA ALA A 394 -18.55 -6.60 32.09
C ALA A 394 -19.27 -5.36 31.54
N ALA A 395 -19.51 -5.30 30.22
CA ALA A 395 -20.27 -4.21 29.60
C ALA A 395 -21.69 -4.10 30.17
N ARG A 396 -22.35 -5.24 30.41
CA ARG A 396 -23.67 -5.27 31.05
C ARG A 396 -23.62 -4.87 32.53
N GLU A 397 -22.65 -5.36 33.29
CA GLU A 397 -22.44 -4.99 34.70
C GLU A 397 -22.23 -3.47 34.83
N ALA A 398 -21.42 -2.88 33.95
CA ALA A 398 -21.16 -1.44 33.87
C ALA A 398 -22.29 -0.62 33.21
N GLN A 399 -23.40 -1.27 32.82
CA GLN A 399 -24.56 -0.62 32.18
C GLN A 399 -24.21 0.17 30.90
N VAL A 400 -23.24 -0.32 30.12
CA VAL A 400 -22.91 0.19 28.78
C VAL A 400 -24.19 0.24 27.94
N LYS A 401 -24.42 1.33 27.19
CA LYS A 401 -25.65 1.52 26.42
C LYS A 401 -25.74 0.58 25.23
N ARG A 402 -24.63 0.43 24.48
CA ARG A 402 -24.59 -0.40 23.26
C ARG A 402 -23.34 -1.27 23.21
N PHE A 403 -23.53 -2.54 22.83
CA PHE A 403 -22.46 -3.49 22.60
C PHE A 403 -22.61 -4.09 21.20
N VAL A 404 -21.59 -3.95 20.36
CA VAL A 404 -21.58 -4.47 18.99
C VAL A 404 -20.48 -5.50 18.85
N LEU A 405 -20.84 -6.76 18.64
CA LEU A 405 -19.89 -7.84 18.31
C LEU A 405 -19.62 -7.86 16.81
N VAL A 406 -18.36 -7.69 16.42
CA VAL A 406 -17.92 -7.98 15.05
C VAL A 406 -17.78 -9.49 14.88
N SER A 407 -18.57 -10.05 13.97
CA SER A 407 -18.58 -11.47 13.62
C SER A 407 -18.30 -11.69 12.13
N THR A 408 -18.41 -12.94 11.67
CA THR A 408 -17.99 -13.38 10.33
C THR A 408 -18.99 -14.33 9.70
N ASP A 409 -19.05 -14.34 8.36
CA ASP A 409 -19.75 -15.37 7.58
C ASP A 409 -19.36 -16.81 7.98
N LYS A 410 -18.14 -17.05 8.46
CA LYS A 410 -17.66 -18.37 8.91
C LYS A 410 -18.37 -18.89 10.16
N ALA A 411 -19.07 -18.04 10.90
CA ALA A 411 -19.91 -18.45 12.03
C ALA A 411 -21.19 -19.17 11.57
N VAL A 412 -21.58 -19.00 10.30
CA VAL A 412 -22.70 -19.72 9.69
C VAL A 412 -22.28 -21.15 9.38
N ARG A 413 -22.97 -22.13 9.99
CA ARG A 413 -22.70 -23.59 9.81
C ARG A 413 -21.19 -23.85 9.83
N PRO A 414 -20.52 -23.62 10.97
CA PRO A 414 -19.07 -23.49 10.99
C PRO A 414 -18.39 -24.78 10.52
N GLY A 415 -17.49 -24.63 9.55
CA GLY A 415 -16.70 -25.72 8.97
C GLY A 415 -15.38 -25.98 9.69
N ASN A 416 -15.04 -25.14 10.67
CA ASN A 416 -13.77 -25.09 11.37
C ASN A 416 -13.94 -24.49 12.78
N LEU A 417 -12.95 -24.70 13.64
CA LEU A 417 -12.97 -24.26 15.03
C LEU A 417 -12.99 -22.73 15.15
N MET A 418 -12.37 -22.00 14.23
CA MET A 418 -12.39 -20.53 14.22
C MET A 418 -13.83 -20.02 14.05
N GLY A 419 -14.54 -20.51 13.03
CA GLY A 419 -15.95 -20.19 12.81
C GLY A 419 -16.82 -20.62 13.98
N ALA A 420 -16.59 -21.81 14.53
CA ALA A 420 -17.33 -22.31 15.69
C ALA A 420 -17.12 -21.45 16.95
N SER A 421 -15.90 -20.95 17.17
CA SER A 421 -15.61 -20.02 18.26
C SER A 421 -16.39 -18.71 18.14
N LYS A 422 -16.50 -18.16 16.92
CA LYS A 422 -17.27 -16.94 16.66
C LYS A 422 -18.76 -17.20 16.80
N ARG A 423 -19.25 -18.35 16.36
CA ARG A 423 -20.64 -18.77 16.56
C ARG A 423 -20.98 -18.90 18.05
N LEU A 424 -20.11 -19.50 18.85
CA LEU A 424 -20.32 -19.60 20.29
C LEU A 424 -20.28 -18.23 20.99
N ALA A 425 -19.43 -17.32 20.52
CA ALA A 425 -19.41 -15.92 20.96
C ALA A 425 -20.73 -15.19 20.65
N GLU A 426 -21.32 -15.43 19.48
CA GLU A 426 -22.66 -14.91 19.15
C GLU A 426 -23.73 -15.46 20.09
N LEU A 427 -23.75 -16.77 20.35
CA LEU A 427 -24.73 -17.39 21.25
C LEU A 427 -24.67 -16.79 22.66
N ILE A 428 -23.48 -16.46 23.15
CA ILE A 428 -23.29 -15.78 24.44
C ILE A 428 -23.86 -14.36 24.41
N VAL A 429 -23.59 -13.60 23.34
CA VAL A 429 -24.12 -12.24 23.19
C VAL A 429 -25.65 -12.25 23.04
N GLN A 430 -26.21 -13.21 22.31
CA GLN A 430 -27.65 -13.39 22.16
C GLN A 430 -28.33 -13.77 23.48
N ASP A 431 -27.74 -14.67 24.26
CA ASP A 431 -28.21 -14.98 25.61
C ASP A 431 -28.22 -13.73 26.50
N LEU A 432 -27.13 -12.95 26.51
CA LEU A 432 -27.08 -11.70 27.28
C LEU A 432 -28.11 -10.66 26.83
N ALA A 433 -28.41 -10.62 25.52
CA ALA A 433 -29.43 -9.76 24.93
C ALA A 433 -30.87 -10.17 25.29
N ALA A 434 -31.12 -11.46 25.42
CA ALA A 434 -32.44 -12.00 25.77
C ALA A 434 -32.81 -11.79 27.24
N ARG A 435 -31.82 -11.53 28.09
CA ARG A 435 -32.00 -11.28 29.52
C ARG A 435 -32.37 -9.81 29.78
N PRO A 436 -33.17 -9.51 30.82
CA PRO A 436 -33.46 -8.14 31.20
C PRO A 436 -32.20 -7.32 31.48
N GLY A 437 -32.11 -6.12 30.90
CA GLY A 437 -30.97 -5.23 31.07
C GLY A 437 -31.10 -3.94 30.26
N ARG A 438 -30.21 -2.98 30.51
CA ARG A 438 -30.16 -1.70 29.77
C ARG A 438 -29.26 -1.74 28.53
N THR A 439 -28.33 -2.70 28.48
CA THR A 439 -27.36 -2.81 27.39
C THR A 439 -28.00 -3.41 26.15
N VAL A 440 -27.97 -2.67 25.05
CA VAL A 440 -28.40 -3.14 23.73
C VAL A 440 -27.27 -3.90 23.07
N PHE A 441 -27.42 -5.22 22.99
CA PHE A 441 -26.46 -6.11 22.34
C PHE A 441 -26.84 -6.32 20.88
N SER A 442 -25.85 -6.28 19.99
CA SER A 442 -26.01 -6.58 18.56
C SER A 442 -24.78 -7.28 18.00
N ILE A 443 -24.99 -7.99 16.90
CA ILE A 443 -23.96 -8.75 16.20
C ILE A 443 -23.95 -8.30 14.75
N VAL A 444 -22.77 -8.12 14.16
CA VAL A 444 -22.65 -7.79 12.73
C VAL A 444 -21.77 -8.83 12.03
N ARG A 445 -22.34 -9.53 11.07
CA ARG A 445 -21.67 -10.54 10.23
C ARG A 445 -21.37 -9.98 8.84
N PHE A 446 -20.14 -10.23 8.41
CA PHE A 446 -19.71 -10.02 7.04
C PHE A 446 -18.59 -10.99 6.67
N GLY A 447 -18.34 -11.12 5.38
CA GLY A 447 -17.33 -11.98 4.81
C GLY A 447 -15.95 -11.32 4.74
N ASN A 448 -15.22 -11.63 3.68
CA ASN A 448 -13.83 -11.20 3.58
C ASN A 448 -13.71 -9.69 3.33
N VAL A 449 -12.68 -9.11 3.94
CA VAL A 449 -12.35 -7.71 3.77
C VAL A 449 -11.02 -7.58 3.01
N LEU A 450 -11.07 -6.86 1.90
CA LEU A 450 -9.89 -6.64 1.05
C LEU A 450 -8.78 -5.92 1.80
N GLY A 451 -7.54 -6.39 1.62
CA GLY A 451 -6.36 -5.78 2.21
C GLY A 451 -6.25 -5.95 3.73
N SER A 452 -7.11 -6.77 4.36
CA SER A 452 -6.97 -7.08 5.79
C SER A 452 -5.72 -7.93 6.05
N SER A 453 -5.13 -7.81 7.24
CA SER A 453 -3.87 -8.48 7.59
C SER A 453 -3.98 -9.99 7.42
N GLY A 454 -2.99 -10.62 6.78
CA GLY A 454 -2.95 -12.06 6.56
C GLY A 454 -4.09 -12.61 5.69
N SER A 455 -4.70 -11.77 4.84
CA SER A 455 -5.66 -12.20 3.82
C SER A 455 -4.97 -12.61 2.52
N VAL A 456 -5.75 -13.17 1.59
CA VAL A 456 -5.25 -13.72 0.33
C VAL A 456 -4.61 -12.67 -0.60
N VAL A 457 -5.11 -11.42 -0.57
CA VAL A 457 -4.62 -10.36 -1.47
C VAL A 457 -3.17 -9.95 -1.13
N PRO A 458 -2.82 -9.62 0.13
CA PRO A 458 -1.42 -9.39 0.52
C PRO A 458 -0.51 -10.57 0.18
N LEU A 459 -0.97 -11.82 0.38
CA LEU A 459 -0.19 -13.00 0.04
C LEU A 459 0.12 -13.07 -1.47
N PHE A 460 -0.89 -12.84 -2.31
CA PHE A 460 -0.70 -12.82 -3.76
C PHE A 460 0.22 -11.68 -4.20
N GLN A 461 0.07 -10.49 -3.62
CA GLN A 461 0.96 -9.36 -3.90
C GLN A 461 2.41 -9.68 -3.53
N GLU A 462 2.65 -10.32 -2.38
CA GLU A 462 3.97 -10.77 -1.97
C GLU A 462 4.55 -11.84 -2.90
N GLN A 463 3.73 -12.83 -3.29
CA GLN A 463 4.13 -13.87 -4.24
C GLN A 463 4.49 -13.27 -5.61
N ILE A 464 3.68 -12.34 -6.11
CA ILE A 464 3.92 -11.62 -7.37
C ILE A 464 5.22 -10.81 -7.28
N ALA A 465 5.43 -10.08 -6.19
CA ALA A 465 6.65 -9.29 -5.99
C ALA A 465 7.92 -10.15 -5.97
N ARG A 466 7.82 -11.42 -5.57
CA ARG A 466 8.92 -12.40 -5.58
C ARG A 466 9.07 -13.14 -6.93
N GLY A 467 8.24 -12.85 -7.93
CA GLY A 467 8.26 -13.50 -9.25
C GLY A 467 7.38 -14.76 -9.37
N GLY A 468 6.52 -15.04 -8.38
CA GLY A 468 5.62 -16.19 -8.36
C GLY A 468 6.29 -17.50 -7.88
N PRO A 469 5.58 -18.64 -8.01
CA PRO A 469 4.20 -18.77 -8.46
C PRO A 469 3.19 -18.22 -7.44
N VAL A 470 2.00 -17.86 -7.92
CA VAL A 470 0.86 -17.53 -7.05
C VAL A 470 0.18 -18.83 -6.63
N THR A 471 0.00 -19.04 -5.31
CA THR A 471 -0.57 -20.30 -4.80
C THR A 471 -2.07 -20.19 -4.57
N LEU A 472 -2.86 -20.90 -5.36
CA LEU A 472 -4.30 -21.01 -5.21
C LEU A 472 -4.65 -22.27 -4.41
N THR A 473 -5.66 -22.22 -3.55
CA THR A 473 -6.09 -23.41 -2.79
C THR A 473 -6.92 -24.35 -3.66
N ASP A 474 -7.96 -23.86 -4.32
CA ASP A 474 -8.76 -24.60 -5.31
C ASP A 474 -9.41 -23.62 -6.29
N GLU A 475 -9.51 -23.99 -7.57
CA GLU A 475 -10.04 -23.16 -8.66
C GLU A 475 -11.52 -22.76 -8.48
N ARG A 476 -12.27 -23.59 -7.75
CA ARG A 476 -13.70 -23.39 -7.51
C ARG A 476 -13.94 -22.46 -6.32
N VAL A 477 -12.92 -22.09 -5.56
CA VAL A 477 -13.08 -21.30 -4.33
C VAL A 477 -13.64 -19.92 -4.64
N THR A 478 -14.73 -19.57 -3.95
CA THR A 478 -15.32 -18.24 -4.02
C THR A 478 -15.42 -17.60 -2.63
N ARG A 479 -15.31 -16.27 -2.58
CA ARG A 479 -15.47 -15.49 -1.36
C ARG A 479 -16.26 -14.21 -1.64
N TYR A 480 -17.03 -13.78 -0.65
CA TYR A 480 -17.62 -12.44 -0.66
C TYR A 480 -16.55 -11.44 -0.21
N PHE A 481 -16.45 -10.31 -0.91
CA PHE A 481 -15.49 -9.26 -0.59
C PHE A 481 -16.15 -7.90 -0.49
N MET A 482 -15.68 -7.12 0.47
CA MET A 482 -15.96 -5.69 0.59
C MET A 482 -14.70 -4.95 1.00
N THR A 483 -14.70 -3.63 0.87
CA THR A 483 -13.57 -2.82 1.35
C THR A 483 -13.63 -2.68 2.87
N ILE A 484 -12.49 -2.41 3.49
CA ILE A 484 -12.42 -2.25 4.95
C ILE A 484 -13.24 -1.06 5.44
N GLN A 485 -13.20 0.04 4.68
CA GLN A 485 -13.99 1.23 4.94
C GLN A 485 -15.49 0.94 4.83
N GLU A 486 -15.92 0.20 3.80
CA GLU A 486 -17.32 -0.20 3.62
C GLU A 486 -17.81 -1.08 4.79
N ALA A 487 -17.02 -2.09 5.17
CA ALA A 487 -17.35 -2.97 6.28
C ALA A 487 -17.50 -2.18 7.59
N SER A 488 -16.51 -1.40 7.98
CA SER A 488 -16.52 -0.64 9.24
C SER A 488 -17.64 0.39 9.27
N ARG A 489 -17.90 1.08 8.14
CA ARG A 489 -19.03 2.01 8.01
C ARG A 489 -20.37 1.32 8.24
N LEU A 490 -20.59 0.17 7.62
CA LEU A 490 -21.83 -0.61 7.77
C LEU A 490 -21.96 -1.21 9.18
N VAL A 491 -20.85 -1.59 9.83
CA VAL A 491 -20.85 -2.01 11.25
C VAL A 491 -21.34 -0.88 12.15
N LEU A 492 -20.81 0.34 11.98
CA LEU A 492 -21.25 1.49 12.78
C LEU A 492 -22.72 1.79 12.57
N LEU A 493 -23.20 1.72 11.32
CA LEU A 493 -24.59 1.95 10.98
C LEU A 493 -25.51 0.88 11.56
N ALA A 494 -25.14 -0.40 11.44
CA ALA A 494 -25.87 -1.52 12.03
C ALA A 494 -25.98 -1.37 13.55
N GLY A 495 -24.88 -1.01 14.24
CA GLY A 495 -24.89 -0.74 15.68
C GLY A 495 -25.82 0.40 16.10
N SER A 496 -26.05 1.38 15.21
CA SER A 496 -27.00 2.48 15.45
C SER A 496 -28.47 2.07 15.26
N PHE A 497 -28.72 1.02 14.48
CA PHE A 497 -30.07 0.48 14.24
C PHE A 497 -30.50 -0.56 15.28
N ALA A 498 -29.56 -1.08 16.08
CA ALA A 498 -29.84 -2.12 17.05
C ALA A 498 -30.87 -1.67 18.11
N GLU A 499 -31.86 -2.52 18.36
CA GLU A 499 -32.84 -2.43 19.45
C GLU A 499 -32.61 -3.52 20.51
N GLY A 500 -31.91 -4.60 20.16
CA GLY A 500 -31.44 -5.65 21.07
C GLY A 500 -31.60 -7.06 20.49
N GLY A 501 -30.51 -7.83 20.48
CA GLY A 501 -30.48 -9.25 20.12
C GLY A 501 -30.42 -9.52 18.61
N GLU A 502 -30.33 -8.49 17.78
CA GLU A 502 -30.27 -8.66 16.33
C GLU A 502 -28.90 -9.17 15.84
N VAL A 503 -28.96 -10.02 14.82
CA VAL A 503 -27.81 -10.39 14.00
C VAL A 503 -27.95 -9.69 12.66
N PHE A 504 -27.14 -8.65 12.45
CA PHE A 504 -27.06 -7.95 11.17
C PHE A 504 -26.14 -8.69 10.22
N VAL A 505 -26.60 -8.92 8.99
CA VAL A 505 -25.82 -9.50 7.89
C VAL A 505 -25.63 -8.41 6.83
N LEU A 506 -24.38 -8.15 6.47
CA LEU A 506 -24.07 -7.14 5.45
C LEU A 506 -24.19 -7.74 4.05
N ASP A 507 -24.88 -7.03 3.16
CA ASP A 507 -24.92 -7.39 1.74
C ASP A 507 -23.59 -7.03 1.04
N MET A 508 -22.89 -8.08 0.60
CA MET A 508 -21.60 -7.99 -0.08
C MET A 508 -21.71 -8.24 -1.58
N GLY A 509 -22.92 -8.25 -2.15
CA GLY A 509 -23.16 -8.50 -3.56
C GLY A 509 -22.78 -9.93 -3.96
N LYS A 510 -22.26 -10.11 -5.17
CA LYS A 510 -21.94 -11.43 -5.71
C LYS A 510 -20.60 -11.95 -5.19
N PRO A 511 -20.46 -13.26 -4.93
CA PRO A 511 -19.19 -13.86 -4.56
C PRO A 511 -18.21 -13.81 -5.74
N VAL A 512 -16.93 -13.64 -5.45
CA VAL A 512 -15.83 -13.54 -6.42
C VAL A 512 -15.00 -14.82 -6.38
N LYS A 513 -14.63 -15.36 -7.54
CA LYS A 513 -13.70 -16.50 -7.61
C LYS A 513 -12.28 -16.03 -7.27
N ILE A 514 -11.57 -16.80 -6.45
CA ILE A 514 -10.22 -16.43 -6.02
C ILE A 514 -9.21 -16.52 -7.18
N ILE A 515 -9.44 -17.41 -8.15
CA ILE A 515 -8.62 -17.48 -9.37
C ILE A 515 -8.72 -16.20 -10.20
N ASP A 516 -9.92 -15.64 -10.36
CA ASP A 516 -10.13 -14.40 -11.11
C ASP A 516 -9.44 -13.22 -10.43
N LEU A 517 -9.46 -13.20 -9.09
CA LEU A 517 -8.75 -12.21 -8.28
C LEU A 517 -7.22 -12.33 -8.44
N ALA A 518 -6.69 -13.56 -8.43
CA ALA A 518 -5.26 -13.82 -8.65
C ALA A 518 -4.80 -13.35 -10.03
N ARG A 519 -5.54 -13.71 -11.08
CA ARG A 519 -5.26 -13.29 -12.47
C ARG A 519 -5.21 -11.78 -12.60
N ARG A 520 -6.23 -11.09 -12.08
CA ARG A 520 -6.28 -9.62 -12.10
C ARG A 520 -5.10 -9.00 -11.37
N LEU A 521 -4.74 -9.53 -10.20
CA LEU A 521 -3.61 -9.00 -9.45
C LEU A 521 -2.29 -9.12 -10.23
N ILE A 522 -2.06 -10.25 -10.90
CA ILE A 522 -0.90 -10.45 -11.79
C ILE A 522 -0.91 -9.40 -12.91
N GLU A 523 -2.03 -9.29 -13.64
CA GLU A 523 -2.20 -8.35 -14.77
C GLU A 523 -2.04 -6.88 -14.35
N THR A 524 -2.69 -6.48 -13.24
CA THR A 524 -2.58 -5.10 -12.71
C THR A 524 -1.19 -4.78 -12.18
N SER A 525 -0.39 -5.80 -11.84
CA SER A 525 1.00 -5.62 -11.44
C SER A 525 1.96 -5.54 -12.62
N GLY A 526 1.44 -5.56 -13.87
CA GLY A 526 2.24 -5.46 -15.09
C GLY A 526 2.83 -6.78 -15.59
N PHE A 527 2.41 -7.91 -15.02
CA PHE A 527 2.86 -9.24 -15.40
C PHE A 527 1.77 -9.98 -16.20
N THR A 528 2.19 -10.95 -17.00
CA THR A 528 1.29 -11.87 -17.73
C THR A 528 1.12 -13.18 -16.96
N VAL A 529 -0.10 -13.72 -16.99
CA VAL A 529 -0.39 -15.02 -16.38
C VAL A 529 0.15 -16.12 -17.29
N ARG A 530 0.95 -17.02 -16.74
CA ARG A 530 1.40 -18.24 -17.43
C ARG A 530 0.30 -19.29 -17.37
N ASP A 531 -0.29 -19.59 -18.53
CA ASP A 531 -1.35 -20.58 -18.70
C ASP A 531 -1.22 -21.30 -20.06
N ALA A 532 -2.16 -22.19 -20.38
CA ALA A 532 -2.14 -22.94 -21.64
C ALA A 532 -2.21 -22.05 -22.90
N ASN A 533 -2.79 -20.85 -22.80
CA ASN A 533 -2.89 -19.89 -23.90
C ASN A 533 -1.64 -18.99 -23.98
N THR A 534 -0.98 -18.76 -22.85
CA THR A 534 0.23 -17.93 -22.72
C THR A 534 1.34 -18.73 -22.02
N PRO A 535 1.94 -19.74 -22.70
CA PRO A 535 2.94 -20.61 -22.08
C PRO A 535 4.24 -19.86 -21.70
N ASP A 536 4.56 -18.78 -22.41
CA ASP A 536 5.69 -17.89 -22.13
C ASP A 536 5.36 -16.77 -21.11
N GLY A 537 4.23 -16.87 -20.41
CA GLY A 537 3.81 -15.85 -19.43
C GLY A 537 4.76 -15.71 -18.24
N ASP A 538 4.68 -14.58 -17.55
CA ASP A 538 5.62 -14.24 -16.46
C ASP A 538 5.38 -15.07 -15.19
N ILE A 539 4.12 -15.17 -14.75
CA ILE A 539 3.76 -15.72 -13.43
C ILE A 539 2.74 -16.85 -13.56
N GLU A 540 3.08 -18.02 -13.03
CA GLU A 540 2.20 -19.20 -12.96
C GLU A 540 1.28 -19.14 -11.73
N ILE A 541 0.07 -19.71 -11.87
CA ILE A 541 -0.85 -19.99 -10.76
C ILE A 541 -0.84 -21.49 -10.47
N VAL A 542 -0.43 -21.87 -9.25
CA VAL A 542 -0.32 -23.29 -8.83
C VAL A 542 -1.40 -23.61 -7.81
N THR A 543 -2.16 -24.68 -8.06
CA THR A 543 -3.18 -25.19 -7.14
C THR A 543 -2.53 -26.07 -6.06
N THR A 544 -2.76 -25.74 -4.79
CA THR A 544 -2.11 -26.35 -3.62
C THR A 544 -3.04 -27.20 -2.76
N GLY A 545 -4.35 -27.22 -3.08
CA GLY A 545 -5.37 -27.89 -2.29
C GLY A 545 -6.00 -26.99 -1.22
N LEU A 546 -7.18 -27.37 -0.74
CA LEU A 546 -7.83 -26.68 0.37
C LEU A 546 -7.03 -26.89 1.66
N ARG A 547 -6.93 -25.81 2.45
CA ARG A 547 -6.30 -25.89 3.76
C ARG A 547 -7.24 -26.55 4.77
N PRO A 548 -6.71 -27.13 5.87
CA PRO A 548 -7.49 -27.65 6.99
C PRO A 548 -8.58 -26.66 7.44
N GLY A 549 -9.84 -27.10 7.48
CA GLY A 549 -10.98 -26.29 7.91
C GLY A 549 -11.50 -25.26 6.88
N GLU A 550 -10.88 -25.16 5.70
CA GLU A 550 -11.29 -24.19 4.67
C GLU A 550 -12.50 -24.70 3.86
N LYS A 551 -13.50 -23.84 3.68
CA LYS A 551 -14.69 -24.11 2.84
C LYS A 551 -14.42 -23.77 1.38
N LEU A 552 -15.06 -24.50 0.46
CA LEU A 552 -15.05 -24.16 -0.97
C LEU A 552 -15.80 -22.83 -1.21
N HIS A 553 -17.00 -22.71 -0.64
CA HIS A 553 -17.86 -21.54 -0.73
C HIS A 553 -18.29 -21.10 0.67
N GLU A 554 -18.21 -19.80 0.92
CA GLU A 554 -18.79 -19.20 2.13
C GLU A 554 -20.27 -18.90 1.89
N GLU A 555 -21.04 -18.85 2.97
CA GLU A 555 -22.49 -18.65 2.92
C GLU A 555 -22.88 -17.41 3.72
N LEU A 556 -23.53 -16.45 3.07
CA LEU A 556 -24.23 -15.37 3.77
C LEU A 556 -25.65 -15.85 4.09
N MET A 557 -25.87 -16.33 5.31
CA MET A 557 -27.16 -16.92 5.68
C MET A 557 -28.22 -15.84 5.88
N VAL A 558 -29.10 -15.72 4.89
CA VAL A 558 -30.35 -14.96 4.98
C VAL A 558 -31.48 -16.00 5.09
N ARG A 559 -31.86 -16.38 6.33
CA ARG A 559 -32.98 -17.31 6.58
C ARG A 559 -34.33 -16.67 6.20
N LYS A 560 -35.37 -17.50 6.07
CA LYS A 560 -36.77 -17.05 6.12
C LYS A 560 -36.99 -16.28 7.42
N GLY A 561 -37.45 -15.03 7.33
CA GLY A 561 -37.62 -14.11 8.48
C GLY A 561 -36.62 -12.96 8.54
N ALA A 562 -35.69 -12.86 7.58
CA ALA A 562 -34.83 -11.69 7.43
C ALA A 562 -35.64 -10.41 7.15
N GLN A 563 -35.31 -9.33 7.87
CA GLN A 563 -35.94 -8.02 7.74
C GLN A 563 -34.96 -7.03 7.13
N THR A 564 -35.41 -6.25 6.15
CA THR A 564 -34.64 -5.13 5.63
C THR A 564 -34.60 -4.01 6.66
N THR A 565 -33.43 -3.44 6.91
CA THR A 565 -33.31 -2.23 7.73
C THR A 565 -33.54 -0.98 6.88
N ALA A 566 -33.41 0.21 7.49
CA ALA A 566 -33.42 1.48 6.77
C ALA A 566 -32.28 1.61 5.72
N HIS A 567 -31.24 0.77 5.80
CA HIS A 567 -30.16 0.73 4.82
C HIS A 567 -30.22 -0.56 3.99
N PRO A 568 -30.19 -0.48 2.64
CA PRO A 568 -30.42 -1.63 1.77
C PRO A 568 -29.34 -2.72 1.89
N LYS A 569 -28.12 -2.35 2.30
CA LYS A 569 -27.02 -3.31 2.52
C LYS A 569 -26.95 -3.91 3.92
N ILE A 570 -27.93 -3.63 4.79
CA ILE A 570 -27.96 -4.16 6.15
C ILE A 570 -29.27 -4.92 6.33
N ILE A 571 -29.13 -6.23 6.51
CA ILE A 571 -30.24 -7.15 6.70
C ILE A 571 -30.23 -7.58 8.16
N SER A 572 -31.35 -7.45 8.87
CA SER A 572 -31.52 -7.96 10.23
C SER A 572 -32.06 -9.37 10.20
N VAL A 573 -31.46 -10.26 11.00
CA VAL A 573 -31.89 -11.66 11.15
C VAL A 573 -32.03 -11.97 12.64
N ARG A 574 -33.11 -12.68 12.99
CA ARG A 574 -33.25 -13.34 14.29
C ARG A 574 -32.88 -14.80 14.15
N GLU A 575 -31.94 -15.24 14.97
CA GLU A 575 -31.48 -16.62 15.01
C GLU A 575 -31.77 -17.26 16.36
N ASP A 576 -31.88 -18.58 16.34
CA ASP A 576 -32.00 -19.40 17.54
C ASP A 576 -30.74 -19.21 18.40
N HIS A 577 -30.95 -19.15 19.72
CA HIS A 577 -29.89 -19.02 20.70
C HIS A 577 -30.03 -20.09 21.80
N LEU A 578 -28.96 -20.30 22.55
CA LEU A 578 -28.97 -21.18 23.71
C LEU A 578 -29.76 -20.56 24.87
N SER A 579 -30.33 -21.40 25.73
CA SER A 579 -30.91 -20.94 27.00
C SER A 579 -29.80 -20.47 27.95
N GLU A 580 -30.15 -19.62 28.93
CA GLU A 580 -29.20 -19.16 29.95
C GLU A 580 -28.46 -20.31 30.64
N LEU A 581 -29.18 -21.38 30.99
CA LEU A 581 -28.58 -22.56 31.63
C LEU A 581 -27.61 -23.29 30.69
N ALA A 582 -27.99 -23.46 29.42
CA ALA A 582 -27.14 -24.11 28.42
C ALA A 582 -25.88 -23.28 28.12
N THR A 583 -26.00 -21.96 28.02
CA THR A 583 -24.86 -21.04 27.85
C THR A 583 -23.93 -21.07 29.06
N ALA A 584 -24.48 -21.05 30.28
CA ALA A 584 -23.69 -21.14 31.50
C ALA A 584 -22.95 -22.49 31.62
N ALA A 585 -23.62 -23.59 31.29
CA ALA A 585 -23.01 -24.91 31.25
C ALA A 585 -21.88 -24.98 30.21
N ALA A 586 -22.12 -24.53 28.98
CA ALA A 586 -21.10 -24.50 27.93
C ALA A 586 -19.86 -23.68 28.33
N LEU A 587 -20.05 -22.52 28.94
CA LEU A 587 -18.95 -21.67 29.41
C LEU A 587 -18.14 -22.31 30.56
N ARG A 588 -18.83 -22.94 31.52
CA ARG A 588 -18.18 -23.65 32.63
C ARG A 588 -17.37 -24.84 32.10
N ASP A 589 -18.01 -25.71 31.32
CA ASP A 589 -17.37 -26.91 30.77
C ASP A 589 -16.19 -26.54 29.87
N LEU A 590 -16.31 -25.46 29.08
CA LEU A 590 -15.23 -24.95 28.24
C LEU A 590 -14.04 -24.45 29.08
N ARG A 591 -14.31 -23.72 30.17
CA ARG A 591 -13.26 -23.26 31.09
C ARG A 591 -12.55 -24.44 31.73
N GLU A 592 -13.28 -25.43 32.24
CA GLU A 592 -12.69 -26.65 32.80
C GLU A 592 -11.84 -27.41 31.78
N ALA A 593 -12.30 -27.55 30.54
CA ALA A 593 -11.55 -28.20 29.46
C ALA A 593 -10.25 -27.47 29.13
N ILE A 594 -10.30 -26.13 29.09
CA ILE A 594 -9.13 -25.27 28.86
C ILE A 594 -8.12 -25.40 30.01
N ASP A 595 -8.59 -25.40 31.26
CA ASP A 595 -7.75 -25.46 32.46
C ASP A 595 -7.08 -26.84 32.61
N ARG A 596 -7.76 -27.92 32.20
CA ARG A 596 -7.20 -29.28 32.13
C ARG A 596 -6.20 -29.46 30.98
N GLY A 597 -6.18 -28.55 30.01
CA GLY A 597 -5.28 -28.63 28.85
C GLY A 597 -5.67 -29.69 27.80
N SER A 598 -6.94 -30.10 27.74
CA SER A 598 -7.42 -31.15 26.83
C SER A 598 -8.09 -30.56 25.58
N GLU A 599 -7.40 -30.64 24.43
CA GLU A 599 -7.97 -30.21 23.14
C GLU A 599 -9.22 -31.02 22.76
N THR A 600 -9.22 -32.33 23.07
CA THR A 600 -10.38 -33.21 22.86
C THR A 600 -11.62 -32.71 23.59
N ASP A 601 -11.47 -32.34 24.86
CA ASP A 601 -12.59 -31.86 25.67
C ASP A 601 -13.08 -30.50 25.20
N VAL A 602 -12.16 -29.61 24.80
CA VAL A 602 -12.51 -28.31 24.21
C VAL A 602 -13.37 -28.50 22.95
N ILE A 603 -12.93 -29.37 22.04
CA ILE A 603 -13.65 -29.69 20.80
C ILE A 603 -15.01 -30.32 21.12
N ALA A 604 -15.08 -31.21 22.12
CA ALA A 604 -16.33 -31.85 22.52
C ALA A 604 -17.33 -30.83 23.08
N VAL A 605 -16.87 -29.86 23.88
CA VAL A 605 -17.73 -28.77 24.37
C VAL A 605 -18.25 -27.94 23.19
N VAL A 606 -17.38 -27.58 22.24
CA VAL A 606 -17.76 -26.81 21.04
C VAL A 606 -18.80 -27.56 20.21
N ALA A 607 -18.56 -28.83 19.90
CA ALA A 607 -19.46 -29.65 19.10
C ALA A 607 -20.83 -29.87 19.76
N ARG A 608 -20.88 -29.90 21.11
CA ARG A 608 -22.13 -29.96 21.86
C ARG A 608 -22.89 -28.63 21.81
N ALA A 609 -22.18 -27.53 22.05
CA ALA A 609 -22.77 -26.18 22.17
C ALA A 609 -23.13 -25.55 20.82
N VAL A 610 -22.48 -25.98 19.73
CA VAL A 610 -22.73 -25.53 18.36
C VAL A 610 -23.11 -26.74 17.50
N PRO A 611 -24.38 -27.18 17.51
CA PRO A 611 -24.81 -28.39 16.81
C PRO A 611 -24.54 -28.38 15.30
N GLU A 612 -24.55 -27.19 14.69
CA GLU A 612 -24.23 -26.98 13.28
C GLU A 612 -22.72 -27.04 12.95
N TYR A 613 -21.84 -27.22 13.93
CA TYR A 613 -20.41 -27.42 13.69
C TYR A 613 -20.16 -28.75 12.99
N ALA A 614 -19.50 -28.66 11.83
CA ALA A 614 -19.15 -29.82 11.01
C ALA A 614 -17.75 -29.59 10.44
N PRO A 615 -16.70 -30.23 10.98
CA PRO A 615 -15.35 -30.05 10.47
C PRO A 615 -15.26 -30.42 8.97
N GLN A 616 -14.70 -29.52 8.16
CA GLN A 616 -14.55 -29.69 6.71
C GLN A 616 -13.08 -29.67 6.30
N SER A 617 -12.75 -30.32 5.19
CA SER A 617 -11.40 -30.33 4.62
C SER A 617 -10.31 -30.84 5.59
N LEU A 618 -10.71 -31.67 6.55
CA LEU A 618 -9.83 -32.39 7.48
C LEU A 618 -9.83 -33.89 7.14
N PRO A 619 -8.71 -34.60 7.36
CA PRO A 619 -8.70 -36.06 7.25
C PRO A 619 -9.62 -36.66 8.32
N ALA A 620 -10.23 -37.82 8.04
CA ALA A 620 -11.12 -38.49 8.99
C ALA A 620 -10.43 -38.86 10.32
N SER A 621 -9.10 -38.99 10.30
CA SER A 621 -8.27 -39.21 11.49
C SER A 621 -8.02 -37.96 12.33
N ALA A 622 -8.42 -36.77 11.87
CA ALA A 622 -8.28 -35.55 12.64
C ALA A 622 -9.14 -35.61 13.91
N LEU A 623 -8.60 -35.10 15.01
CA LEU A 623 -9.25 -35.13 16.32
C LEU A 623 -10.65 -34.50 16.28
N GLN A 624 -10.79 -33.40 15.54
CA GLN A 624 -12.05 -32.70 15.34
C GLN A 624 -13.13 -33.60 14.72
N CYS A 625 -12.77 -34.35 13.68
CA CYS A 625 -13.67 -35.28 13.01
C CYS A 625 -14.06 -36.44 13.93
N GLN A 626 -13.09 -37.01 14.65
CA GLN A 626 -13.33 -38.11 15.58
C GLN A 626 -14.29 -37.72 16.71
N VAL A 627 -14.05 -36.56 17.33
CA VAL A 627 -14.88 -36.06 18.44
C VAL A 627 -16.29 -35.72 17.97
N VAL A 628 -16.43 -35.02 16.85
CA VAL A 628 -17.74 -34.65 16.31
C VAL A 628 -18.53 -35.89 15.89
N GLN A 629 -17.87 -36.90 15.31
CA GLN A 629 -18.53 -38.14 14.95
C GLN A 629 -18.98 -38.94 16.19
N ALA A 630 -18.13 -39.03 17.22
CA ALA A 630 -18.47 -39.71 18.47
C ALA A 630 -19.73 -39.10 19.11
N GLN A 631 -19.81 -37.77 19.19
CA GLN A 631 -21.01 -37.09 19.72
C GLN A 631 -22.26 -37.29 18.88
N ARG A 632 -22.13 -37.35 17.55
CA ARG A 632 -23.27 -37.63 16.66
C ARG A 632 -23.78 -39.05 16.87
N ASN A 633 -22.88 -40.01 17.06
CA ASN A 633 -23.25 -41.40 17.34
C ASN A 633 -23.95 -41.53 18.71
N GLU A 634 -23.48 -40.83 19.75
CA GLU A 634 -24.14 -40.78 21.06
C GLU A 634 -25.57 -40.22 20.95
N ARG A 635 -25.74 -39.08 20.26
CA ARG A 635 -27.08 -38.49 20.04
C ARG A 635 -28.02 -39.39 19.24
N ALA A 636 -27.49 -40.16 18.28
CA ALA A 636 -28.27 -41.10 17.49
C ALA A 636 -28.71 -42.33 18.31
N ALA A 637 -27.91 -42.74 19.31
CA ALA A 637 -28.25 -43.85 20.21
C ALA A 637 -29.31 -43.46 21.26
N ASP A 638 -29.40 -42.18 21.62
CA ASP A 638 -30.40 -41.65 22.57
C ASP A 638 -31.79 -41.38 21.95
N LEU A 639 -31.94 -41.51 20.62
CA LEU A 639 -33.23 -41.43 19.94
C LEU A 639 -33.88 -42.83 19.95
N PRO A 640 -35.13 -42.98 20.46
CA PRO A 640 -35.81 -44.27 20.42
C PRO A 640 -35.93 -44.74 18.97
N ALA A 641 -35.58 -46.00 18.72
CA ALA A 641 -35.82 -46.64 17.43
C ALA A 641 -37.32 -46.58 17.13
N GLU A 642 -37.71 -45.87 16.08
CA GLU A 642 -39.08 -45.86 15.55
C GLU A 642 -39.52 -47.25 15.09
#